data_AF-A0A1A3BMG9-F1
#
_entry.id   AF-A0A1A3BMG9-F1
#
_cell.length_a   1.000
_cell.length_b   1.000
_cell.length_c   1.000
_cell.angle_alpha   90.00
_cell.angle_beta   90.00
_cell.angle_gamma   90.00
#
_symmetry.space_group_name_H-M   'P 1'
#
loop_
_entity.id
_entity.type
_entity.pdbx_description
1 polymer ?
#
loop_
_entity_poly.entity_id
_entity_poly.type
_entity_poly.pdbx_seq_one_letter_code
_entity_poly.pdbx_strand_id
1 'polypeptide(L)'
;MDTQMLIRLVVGLGLTALVLVFAAKRVLWLTSLIRAGAPTSPENNRKDNLATRITTQIKEVFGQTRLLKWSIPGIAHFFTMWGFFILASVYLEAYGYLFVHDFHIPFIGRWDVLGFLQDFFAVAVLAGIIVFAIIRLRTEPKEHGRESRFYGSHTGGAWLILFMIFNVIWTYALVRGAAVNTGALPYGNGAFFSQLMGSVLHPLGHTANEWIETIALLAHIAVMLIFLLIVLHSKHLHIGLAPINVTFKRLPNALGPLLPVEYDAKRIDFEDPPEDAVLGRGKIEDFTWKAYLDMTTCTECGRCQSQCPAWNTGKPLSPKLVIMNLRDHLFAKAPYVLGDKESPLENTPEGGLGEELRGEKKSEEHSHEHVPESGFERILGSGPAQATRPLVGTEEQGGVIDPDVLWSCTTCGACVEQCPVDIEHIDHIVDMRRYQVMMESEFPGELGVLFKNLETKGNPWGQNAKDRTNWIDEVDFDVPVYGKDVESFDGYEYLFWVGCAGAYEDRAKKTTKAVAELLAAAGVKYLVLGEGETCNGDSARRSGNEFLFQQLAAQNVETLNELFEGVERVDRKIVVTCPHCFNTLGREYPQVGGNFTVLHHTQLLNRLVRDKKLIPVTPADGGMDITYHDPCYLGRHNKEYAAPRELIGASGAKLTEMPRHADRGLCCGAGGARMWMEEHIGKRVNVERTEEAMDTASTIATGCPFCRVMITDGVDDVAASRNVEKAEVLDVAQLLLGSLDKTAVLLPEKGTAAREAEERAAKVEASAPVEEAPAETESLAEPAPKAEAATATETKPVTGLGIAGGAKRPGAKKAAPASAPAADGEKPSATAAPAKGLGLAAGAKRPGAKKSAPAAEASSTAAPEAKPEAAAKPEPEVKGLGIAAGAKRPGAKKAAEPVSPNEGEATVTQPPNADPDQAEPGGKADTADSDRGLDAKPEPEVKGLGIAPGARRPGAKKAAPAAQQPPAAPKPAAAQPEPESNGESSAAAEPSGADDADKPAPPPVKGLGIAKGARPPGKR
;
A
#
# COMPACT_ATOMS: atom_id res chain seq x y z
N MET A 1 -43.89 30.60 26.93
CA MET A 1 -43.01 29.46 27.20
C MET A 1 -43.69 28.64 28.27
N ASP A 2 -44.18 27.46 27.89
CA ASP A 2 -44.77 26.48 28.81
C ASP A 2 -43.67 25.67 29.54
N THR A 3 -44.12 24.77 30.42
CA THR A 3 -43.23 23.92 31.22
C THR A 3 -42.46 22.90 30.39
N GLN A 4 -43.01 22.39 29.27
CA GLN A 4 -42.30 21.45 28.42
C GLN A 4 -41.17 22.15 27.66
N MET A 5 -41.41 23.33 27.07
CA MET A 5 -40.34 24.15 26.48
C MET A 5 -39.24 24.49 27.49
N LEU A 6 -39.59 24.81 28.74
CA LEU A 6 -38.59 25.11 29.78
C LEU A 6 -37.72 23.88 30.10
N ILE A 7 -38.34 22.69 30.20
CA ILE A 7 -37.62 21.42 30.35
C ILE A 7 -36.74 21.14 29.12
N ARG A 8 -37.25 21.35 27.90
CA ARG A 8 -36.51 21.20 26.64
C ARG A 8 -35.23 22.06 26.65
N LEU A 9 -35.33 23.37 26.94
CA LEU A 9 -34.14 24.24 27.04
C LEU A 9 -33.17 23.79 28.13
N VAL A 10 -33.63 23.64 29.38
CA VAL A 10 -32.74 23.43 30.53
C VAL A 10 -32.01 22.09 30.43
N VAL A 11 -32.70 21.01 30.08
CA VAL A 11 -32.10 19.68 29.94
C VAL A 11 -31.25 19.60 28.67
N GLY A 12 -31.79 20.05 27.53
CA GLY A 12 -31.11 19.98 26.23
C GLY A 12 -29.81 20.78 26.20
N LEU A 13 -29.85 22.05 26.60
CA LEU A 13 -28.65 22.91 26.61
C LEU A 13 -27.66 22.53 27.72
N GLY A 14 -28.15 22.12 28.90
CA GLY A 14 -27.30 21.68 30.00
C GLY A 14 -26.48 20.43 29.64
N LEU A 15 -27.13 19.41 29.05
CA LEU A 15 -26.45 18.20 28.56
C LEU A 15 -25.47 18.52 27.43
N THR A 16 -25.87 19.41 26.51
CA THR A 16 -25.02 19.84 25.38
C THR A 16 -23.74 20.51 25.88
N ALA A 17 -23.84 21.47 26.78
CA ALA A 17 -22.69 22.19 27.33
C ALA A 17 -21.71 21.25 28.05
N LEU A 18 -22.24 20.33 28.88
CA LEU A 18 -21.44 19.33 29.59
C LEU A 18 -20.66 18.43 28.61
N VAL A 19 -21.34 17.89 27.60
CA VAL A 19 -20.74 16.97 26.64
C VAL A 19 -19.72 17.66 25.72
N LEU A 20 -19.99 18.90 25.29
CA LEU A 20 -19.06 19.65 24.45
C LEU A 20 -17.73 19.95 25.16
N VAL A 21 -17.71 20.13 26.48
CA VAL A 21 -16.45 20.27 27.26
C VAL A 21 -15.61 18.99 27.21
N PHE A 22 -16.22 17.82 27.40
CA PHE A 22 -15.51 16.53 27.29
C PHE A 22 -15.05 16.25 25.85
N ALA A 23 -15.90 16.55 24.85
CA ALA A 23 -15.55 16.41 23.44
C ALA A 23 -14.37 17.31 23.05
N ALA A 24 -14.40 18.59 23.44
CA ALA A 24 -13.31 19.53 23.20
C ALA A 24 -12.00 19.07 23.87
N LYS A 25 -12.05 18.63 25.14
CA LYS A 25 -10.87 18.07 25.83
C LYS A 25 -10.27 16.88 25.06
N ARG A 26 -11.11 15.97 24.55
CA ARG A 26 -10.63 14.81 23.78
C ARG A 26 -10.07 15.20 22.40
N VAL A 27 -10.70 16.14 21.69
CA VAL A 27 -10.21 16.65 20.40
C VAL A 27 -8.88 17.38 20.56
N LEU A 28 -8.71 18.18 21.62
CA LEU A 28 -7.44 18.83 21.94
C LEU A 28 -6.34 17.80 22.23
N TRP A 29 -6.61 16.81 23.09
CA TRP A 29 -5.65 15.73 23.38
C TRP A 29 -5.23 14.95 22.12
N LEU A 30 -6.19 14.57 21.26
CA LEU A 30 -5.90 13.91 19.98
C LEU A 30 -5.06 14.80 19.06
N THR A 31 -5.34 16.10 19.02
CA THR A 31 -4.61 17.08 18.19
C THR A 31 -3.19 17.27 18.69
N SER A 32 -2.98 17.35 20.01
CA SER A 32 -1.65 17.41 20.62
C SER A 32 -0.86 16.14 20.36
N LEU A 33 -1.46 14.96 20.58
CA LEU A 33 -0.77 13.68 20.36
C LEU A 33 -0.32 13.52 18.90
N ILE A 34 -1.21 13.77 17.93
CA ILE A 34 -0.87 13.67 16.50
C ILE A 34 0.23 14.67 16.13
N ARG A 35 0.26 15.87 16.74
CA ARG A 35 1.30 16.89 16.51
C ARG A 35 2.62 16.64 17.24
N ALA A 36 2.66 15.72 18.22
CA ALA A 36 3.86 15.37 18.97
C ALA A 36 4.76 14.34 18.26
N GLY A 37 4.29 13.74 17.17
CA GLY A 37 5.13 12.90 16.31
C GLY A 37 6.13 13.73 15.50
N ALA A 38 7.25 13.11 15.13
CA ALA A 38 8.41 13.80 14.54
C ALA A 38 8.07 14.76 13.38
N PRO A 39 8.74 15.91 13.28
CA PRO A 39 8.49 16.88 12.23
C PRO A 39 8.98 16.37 10.87
N THR A 40 8.13 16.48 9.84
CA THR A 40 8.46 16.18 8.44
C THR A 40 9.21 17.34 7.80
N SER A 41 10.14 17.04 6.88
CA SER A 41 10.89 18.04 6.11
C SER A 41 10.00 19.02 5.34
N PRO A 42 10.50 20.23 4.98
CA PRO A 42 9.73 21.20 4.20
C PRO A 42 9.19 20.65 2.88
N GLU A 43 9.92 19.73 2.24
CA GLU A 43 9.54 19.06 0.99
C GLU A 43 8.45 18.00 1.23
N ASN A 44 8.53 17.29 2.35
CA ASN A 44 7.60 16.25 2.78
C ASN A 44 6.52 16.80 3.74
N ASN A 45 6.30 18.12 3.79
CA ASN A 45 5.37 18.75 4.74
C ASN A 45 3.88 18.59 4.37
N ARG A 46 3.62 18.21 3.11
CA ARG A 46 2.31 17.86 2.53
C ARG A 46 1.24 18.95 2.60
N LYS A 47 1.65 20.22 2.66
CA LYS A 47 0.78 21.43 2.68
C LYS A 47 0.73 22.15 1.32
N ASP A 48 1.43 21.60 0.34
CA ASP A 48 1.46 21.98 -1.07
C ASP A 48 0.15 21.64 -1.82
N ASN A 49 0.04 22.07 -3.08
CA ASN A 49 -0.97 21.59 -4.03
C ASN A 49 -2.44 21.61 -3.54
N LEU A 50 -2.82 22.66 -2.78
CA LEU A 50 -4.12 22.79 -2.10
C LEU A 50 -5.34 22.49 -3.00
N ALA A 51 -5.37 23.01 -4.24
CA ALA A 51 -6.48 22.75 -5.17
C ALA A 51 -6.61 21.27 -5.54
N THR A 52 -5.48 20.58 -5.72
CA THR A 52 -5.43 19.12 -5.97
C THR A 52 -5.91 18.36 -4.73
N ARG A 53 -5.48 18.76 -3.53
CA ARG A 53 -5.89 18.14 -2.25
C ARG A 53 -7.40 18.27 -2.02
N ILE A 54 -7.99 19.45 -2.23
CA ILE A 54 -9.44 19.68 -2.16
C ILE A 54 -10.18 18.82 -3.20
N THR A 55 -9.72 18.82 -4.45
CA THR A 55 -10.33 18.00 -5.53
C THR A 55 -10.28 16.50 -5.21
N THR A 56 -9.19 16.05 -4.58
CA THR A 56 -9.00 14.66 -4.15
C THR A 56 -9.93 14.31 -3.00
N GLN A 57 -10.07 15.20 -2.01
CA GLN A 57 -11.01 15.04 -0.90
C GLN A 57 -12.46 14.93 -1.41
N ILE A 58 -12.88 15.76 -2.36
CA ILE A 58 -14.20 15.65 -3.00
C ILE A 58 -14.36 14.32 -3.73
N LYS A 59 -13.36 13.90 -4.53
CA LYS A 59 -13.41 12.67 -5.33
C LYS A 59 -13.42 11.38 -4.50
N GLU A 60 -12.60 11.30 -3.45
CA GLU A 60 -12.39 10.07 -2.68
C GLU A 60 -13.23 9.98 -1.40
N VAL A 61 -13.48 11.10 -0.71
CA VAL A 61 -14.27 11.13 0.53
C VAL A 61 -15.75 11.28 0.21
N PHE A 62 -16.17 12.43 -0.34
CA PHE A 62 -17.59 12.68 -0.67
C PHE A 62 -18.10 11.77 -1.79
N GLY A 63 -17.30 11.57 -2.84
CA GLY A 63 -17.59 10.64 -3.93
C GLY A 63 -17.35 9.16 -3.60
N GLN A 64 -16.78 8.83 -2.43
CA GLN A 64 -16.44 7.46 -1.98
C GLN A 64 -15.80 6.53 -3.02
N THR A 65 -15.08 7.08 -4.01
CA THR A 65 -14.61 6.31 -5.19
C THR A 65 -13.75 5.09 -4.86
N ARG A 66 -13.06 5.09 -3.71
CA ARG A 66 -12.32 3.91 -3.19
C ARG A 66 -13.20 2.85 -2.53
N LEU A 67 -14.25 3.26 -1.83
CA LEU A 67 -15.14 2.31 -1.14
C LEU A 67 -16.11 1.65 -2.13
N LEU A 68 -16.55 2.41 -3.14
CA LEU A 68 -17.39 1.95 -4.24
C LEU A 68 -16.69 0.95 -5.19
N LYS A 69 -15.36 0.77 -5.10
CA LYS A 69 -14.66 -0.38 -5.73
C LYS A 69 -15.19 -1.75 -5.25
N TRP A 70 -15.90 -1.79 -4.12
CA TRP A 70 -16.49 -3.01 -3.55
C TRP A 70 -18.00 -2.82 -3.36
N SER A 71 -18.81 -3.40 -4.25
CA SER A 71 -20.25 -3.15 -4.42
C SER A 71 -21.07 -3.10 -3.12
N ILE A 72 -21.41 -4.25 -2.52
CA ILE A 72 -22.38 -4.30 -1.40
C ILE A 72 -21.92 -3.48 -0.17
N PRO A 73 -20.68 -3.64 0.36
CA PRO A 73 -20.27 -2.88 1.54
C PRO A 73 -20.00 -1.40 1.24
N GLY A 74 -19.64 -1.07 -0.01
CA GLY A 74 -19.41 0.30 -0.46
C GLY A 74 -20.71 1.08 -0.63
N ILE A 75 -21.74 0.48 -1.23
CA ILE A 75 -23.06 1.10 -1.40
C ILE A 75 -23.74 1.32 -0.03
N ALA A 76 -23.69 0.33 0.87
CA ALA A 76 -24.17 0.50 2.24
C ALA A 76 -23.46 1.67 2.96
N HIS A 77 -22.13 1.77 2.80
CA HIS A 77 -21.34 2.85 3.41
C HIS A 77 -21.59 4.22 2.78
N PHE A 78 -21.86 4.27 1.47
CA PHE A 78 -22.24 5.48 0.75
C PHE A 78 -23.52 6.07 1.33
N PHE A 79 -24.58 5.26 1.46
CA PHE A 79 -25.84 5.72 2.04
C PHE A 79 -25.71 6.07 3.52
N THR A 80 -24.95 5.34 4.34
CA THR A 80 -24.78 5.73 5.74
C THR A 80 -24.01 7.04 5.92
N MET A 81 -22.97 7.30 5.11
CA MET A 81 -22.22 8.56 5.18
C MET A 81 -23.05 9.76 4.71
N TRP A 82 -23.73 9.65 3.57
CA TRP A 82 -24.65 10.70 3.12
C TRP A 82 -25.81 10.89 4.10
N GLY A 83 -26.23 9.82 4.79
CA GLY A 83 -27.15 9.88 5.92
C GLY A 83 -26.65 10.81 7.04
N PHE A 84 -25.39 10.73 7.46
CA PHE A 84 -24.84 11.68 8.44
C PHE A 84 -24.90 13.14 7.97
N PHE A 85 -24.62 13.42 6.69
CA PHE A 85 -24.68 14.78 6.15
C PHE A 85 -26.11 15.32 6.03
N ILE A 86 -27.07 14.51 5.56
CA ILE A 86 -28.47 14.93 5.42
C ILE A 86 -29.17 15.00 6.79
N LEU A 87 -28.98 14.01 7.66
CA LEU A 87 -29.57 13.99 9.01
C LEU A 87 -28.91 15.00 9.97
N ALA A 88 -27.80 15.64 9.60
CA ALA A 88 -27.32 16.84 10.32
C ALA A 88 -28.35 17.99 10.26
N SER A 89 -29.18 18.07 9.21
CA SER A 89 -30.29 19.03 9.13
C SER A 89 -31.38 18.75 10.18
N VAL A 90 -31.69 17.46 10.43
CA VAL A 90 -32.59 17.03 11.50
C VAL A 90 -32.09 17.50 12.87
N TYR A 91 -30.78 17.38 13.13
CA TYR A 91 -30.21 17.85 14.40
C TYR A 91 -30.25 19.38 14.55
N LEU A 92 -30.09 20.13 13.45
CA LEU A 92 -30.27 21.59 13.47
C LEU A 92 -31.73 21.95 13.82
N GLU A 93 -32.71 21.22 13.26
CA GLU A 93 -34.12 21.39 13.59
C GLU A 93 -34.45 20.95 15.02
N ALA A 94 -33.86 19.85 15.51
CA ALA A 94 -34.03 19.36 16.87
C ALA A 94 -33.50 20.36 17.92
N TYR A 95 -32.36 21.02 17.67
CA TYR A 95 -31.91 22.12 18.51
C TYR A 95 -32.85 23.32 18.43
N GLY A 96 -33.42 23.62 17.27
CA GLY A 96 -34.44 24.65 17.10
C GLY A 96 -35.73 24.36 17.88
N TYR A 97 -36.19 23.10 17.92
CA TYR A 97 -37.34 22.62 18.70
C TYR A 97 -37.20 22.78 20.22
N LEU A 98 -35.99 23.11 20.73
CA LEU A 98 -35.81 23.52 22.12
C LEU A 98 -36.26 24.97 22.36
N PHE A 99 -36.12 25.85 21.37
CA PHE A 99 -36.42 27.29 21.46
C PHE A 99 -37.80 27.66 20.90
N VAL A 100 -38.25 26.98 19.83
CA VAL A 100 -39.50 27.27 19.10
C VAL A 100 -40.14 25.95 18.67
N HIS A 101 -41.39 25.71 19.05
CA HIS A 101 -42.07 24.42 18.85
C HIS A 101 -42.21 24.03 17.37
N ASP A 102 -42.56 24.99 16.51
CA ASP A 102 -42.70 24.83 15.05
C ASP A 102 -41.42 25.21 14.28
N PHE A 103 -40.25 25.07 14.91
CA PHE A 103 -38.99 25.42 14.26
C PHE A 103 -38.76 24.63 12.97
N HIS A 104 -38.27 25.34 11.96
CA HIS A 104 -37.89 24.83 10.66
C HIS A 104 -36.69 25.65 10.15
N ILE A 105 -35.81 25.01 9.39
CA ILE A 105 -34.62 25.71 8.85
C ILE A 105 -35.07 26.89 7.97
N PRO A 106 -34.55 28.12 8.16
CA PRO A 106 -34.87 29.24 7.29
C PRO A 106 -34.67 28.92 5.80
N PHE A 107 -35.56 29.42 4.96
CA PHE A 107 -35.62 29.23 3.50
C PHE A 107 -35.91 27.81 3.00
N ILE A 108 -35.37 26.74 3.61
CA ILE A 108 -35.45 25.35 3.11
C ILE A 108 -36.28 24.38 3.95
N GLY A 109 -36.51 24.67 5.24
CA GLY A 109 -37.15 23.76 6.20
C GLY A 109 -38.66 23.54 6.01
N ARG A 110 -39.23 24.01 4.91
CA ARG A 110 -40.63 23.75 4.49
C ARG A 110 -40.70 23.12 3.09
N TRP A 111 -39.56 22.68 2.54
CA TRP A 111 -39.52 22.02 1.23
C TRP A 111 -39.77 20.52 1.44
N ASP A 112 -40.83 19.97 0.84
CA ASP A 112 -41.10 18.52 0.87
C ASP A 112 -39.92 17.67 0.39
N VAL A 113 -39.06 18.23 -0.48
CA VAL A 113 -37.80 17.61 -0.93
C VAL A 113 -36.82 17.37 0.23
N LEU A 114 -36.76 18.27 1.21
CA LEU A 114 -35.88 18.10 2.37
C LEU A 114 -36.44 17.05 3.33
N GLY A 115 -37.75 17.07 3.62
CA GLY A 115 -38.42 16.01 4.39
C GLY A 115 -38.27 14.63 3.73
N PHE A 116 -38.46 14.54 2.41
CA PHE A 116 -38.21 13.33 1.63
C PHE A 116 -36.76 12.85 1.74
N LEU A 117 -35.77 13.74 1.60
CA LEU A 117 -34.36 13.38 1.71
C LEU A 117 -34.01 12.89 3.13
N GLN A 118 -34.50 13.56 4.18
CA GLN A 118 -34.29 13.10 5.56
C GLN A 118 -34.85 11.69 5.78
N ASP A 119 -36.10 11.43 5.40
CA ASP A 119 -36.73 10.12 5.56
C ASP A 119 -36.11 9.03 4.67
N PHE A 120 -35.81 9.36 3.41
CA PHE A 120 -35.11 8.44 2.49
C PHE A 120 -33.77 8.02 3.10
N PHE A 121 -32.98 8.96 3.61
CA PHE A 121 -31.71 8.64 4.23
C PHE A 121 -31.87 7.94 5.59
N ALA A 122 -32.91 8.21 6.37
CA ALA A 122 -33.19 7.45 7.60
C ALA A 122 -33.45 5.96 7.31
N VAL A 123 -34.28 5.67 6.29
CA VAL A 123 -34.58 4.30 5.85
C VAL A 123 -33.36 3.64 5.19
N ALA A 124 -32.60 4.38 4.36
CA ALA A 124 -31.38 3.87 3.72
C ALA A 124 -30.26 3.59 4.73
N VAL A 125 -30.13 4.40 5.79
CA VAL A 125 -29.23 4.13 6.93
C VAL A 125 -29.66 2.86 7.66
N LEU A 126 -30.96 2.68 7.94
CA LEU A 126 -31.48 1.47 8.58
C LEU A 126 -31.17 0.20 7.77
N ALA A 127 -31.40 0.23 6.45
CA ALA A 127 -31.01 -0.84 5.54
C ALA A 127 -29.49 -1.08 5.55
N GLY A 128 -28.68 -0.01 5.57
CA GLY A 128 -27.23 -0.09 5.71
C GLY A 128 -26.76 -0.76 7.01
N ILE A 129 -27.40 -0.46 8.15
CA ILE A 129 -27.15 -1.13 9.43
C ILE A 129 -27.43 -2.63 9.33
N ILE A 130 -28.56 -3.02 8.74
CA ILE A 130 -28.94 -4.42 8.54
C ILE A 130 -27.91 -5.15 7.67
N VAL A 131 -27.50 -4.54 6.55
CA VAL A 131 -26.44 -5.09 5.67
C VAL A 131 -25.12 -5.24 6.44
N PHE A 132 -24.71 -4.25 7.24
CA PHE A 132 -23.50 -4.36 8.05
C PHE A 132 -23.60 -5.41 9.16
N ALA A 133 -24.77 -5.60 9.78
CA ALA A 133 -25.00 -6.65 10.76
C ALA A 133 -24.88 -8.04 10.11
N ILE A 134 -25.54 -8.27 8.98
CA ILE A 134 -25.47 -9.53 8.22
C ILE A 134 -24.03 -9.84 7.80
N ILE A 135 -23.29 -8.85 7.27
CA ILE A 135 -21.87 -9.02 6.91
C ILE A 135 -21.02 -9.38 8.13
N ARG A 136 -21.30 -8.81 9.30
CA ARG A 136 -20.52 -9.08 10.53
C ARG A 136 -20.78 -10.45 11.13
N LEU A 137 -22.03 -10.93 11.08
CA LEU A 137 -22.37 -12.29 11.50
C LEU A 137 -21.72 -13.30 10.55
N ARG A 138 -21.92 -13.16 9.23
CA ARG A 138 -21.32 -14.02 8.19
C ARG A 138 -19.78 -13.95 8.05
N THR A 139 -19.09 -13.17 8.89
CA THR A 139 -17.63 -13.11 8.94
C THR A 139 -17.14 -12.94 10.38
N GLU A 140 -17.86 -13.47 11.37
CA GLU A 140 -17.47 -13.30 12.77
C GLU A 140 -16.14 -14.05 13.05
N PRO A 141 -15.09 -13.37 13.59
CA PRO A 141 -13.79 -13.99 13.82
C PRO A 141 -13.77 -15.05 14.93
N LYS A 142 -14.89 -15.28 15.63
CA LYS A 142 -15.02 -16.44 16.54
C LYS A 142 -15.28 -17.75 15.80
N GLU A 143 -15.93 -17.69 14.63
CA GLU A 143 -16.30 -18.87 13.84
C GLU A 143 -15.28 -19.12 12.71
N HIS A 144 -14.79 -18.05 12.08
CA HIS A 144 -13.86 -18.11 10.94
C HIS A 144 -12.40 -17.84 11.30
N GLY A 145 -12.09 -17.63 12.59
CA GLY A 145 -10.73 -17.33 13.06
C GLY A 145 -10.00 -16.30 12.20
N ARG A 146 -8.81 -16.68 11.74
CA ARG A 146 -7.88 -15.91 10.90
C ARG A 146 -8.40 -15.58 9.49
N GLU A 147 -9.28 -16.41 8.92
CA GLU A 147 -9.89 -16.14 7.60
C GLU A 147 -10.79 -14.90 7.66
N SER A 148 -11.37 -14.61 8.83
CA SER A 148 -12.14 -13.38 9.02
C SER A 148 -11.28 -12.14 8.77
N ARG A 149 -11.72 -11.32 7.81
CA ARG A 149 -11.22 -9.95 7.60
C ARG A 149 -11.32 -9.07 8.86
N PHE A 150 -12.14 -9.46 9.85
CA PHE A 150 -12.31 -8.79 11.14
C PHE A 150 -11.51 -9.43 12.29
N TYR A 151 -10.69 -10.46 12.05
CA TYR A 151 -9.74 -11.02 13.03
C TYR A 151 -8.91 -9.92 13.73
N GLY A 152 -8.68 -10.03 15.05
CA GLY A 152 -8.01 -9.02 15.88
C GLY A 152 -8.68 -7.64 15.98
N SER A 153 -9.80 -7.40 15.30
CA SER A 153 -10.49 -6.09 15.28
C SER A 153 -11.47 -5.96 16.44
N HIS A 154 -11.75 -4.74 16.91
CA HIS A 154 -12.70 -4.51 18.00
C HIS A 154 -14.15 -4.83 17.58
N THR A 155 -14.59 -6.08 17.70
CA THR A 155 -15.93 -6.54 17.28
C THR A 155 -17.03 -5.94 18.14
N GLY A 156 -16.92 -6.00 19.48
CA GLY A 156 -17.87 -5.36 20.40
C GLY A 156 -18.02 -3.86 20.17
N GLY A 157 -16.91 -3.16 19.93
CA GLY A 157 -16.92 -1.74 19.54
C GLY A 157 -17.56 -1.47 18.18
N ALA A 158 -17.65 -2.45 17.27
CA ALA A 158 -18.42 -2.32 16.04
C ALA A 158 -19.94 -2.47 16.28
N TRP A 159 -20.33 -3.41 17.14
CA TRP A 159 -21.74 -3.61 17.52
C TRP A 159 -22.30 -2.43 18.31
N LEU A 160 -21.53 -1.86 19.25
CA LEU A 160 -21.91 -0.63 19.96
C LEU A 160 -22.19 0.52 18.98
N ILE A 161 -21.37 0.69 17.95
CA ILE A 161 -21.56 1.75 16.93
C ILE A 161 -22.81 1.47 16.08
N LEU A 162 -23.04 0.25 15.60
CA LEU A 162 -24.27 -0.09 14.88
C LEU A 162 -25.52 0.14 15.74
N PHE A 163 -25.46 -0.19 17.03
CA PHE A 163 -26.51 0.12 18.00
C PHE A 163 -26.71 1.62 18.19
N MET A 164 -25.65 2.44 18.31
CA MET A 164 -25.80 3.89 18.44
C MET A 164 -26.41 4.54 17.18
N ILE A 165 -26.04 4.11 15.97
CA ILE A 165 -26.67 4.61 14.73
C ILE A 165 -28.14 4.15 14.66
N PHE A 166 -28.47 2.92 15.07
CA PHE A 166 -29.86 2.48 15.20
C PHE A 166 -30.65 3.36 16.20
N ASN A 167 -30.04 3.74 17.32
CA ASN A 167 -30.65 4.67 18.28
C ASN A 167 -30.93 6.05 17.69
N VAL A 168 -30.05 6.57 16.82
CA VAL A 168 -30.32 7.81 16.07
C VAL A 168 -31.59 7.67 15.21
N ILE A 169 -31.75 6.55 14.50
CA ILE A 169 -32.88 6.35 13.57
C ILE A 169 -34.21 6.09 14.27
N TRP A 170 -34.29 5.30 15.34
CA TRP A 170 -35.58 5.09 16.02
C TRP A 170 -36.01 6.29 16.87
N THR A 171 -35.07 7.04 17.47
CA THR A 171 -35.43 8.29 18.16
C THR A 171 -35.89 9.36 17.16
N TYR A 172 -35.26 9.45 15.98
CA TYR A 172 -35.75 10.28 14.86
C TYR A 172 -37.20 9.91 14.48
N ALA A 173 -37.47 8.62 14.29
CA ALA A 173 -38.79 8.11 13.92
C ALA A 173 -39.89 8.51 14.92
N LEU A 174 -39.59 8.50 16.22
CA LEU A 174 -40.52 8.96 17.26
C LEU A 174 -40.67 10.49 17.31
N VAL A 175 -39.58 11.26 17.21
CA VAL A 175 -39.64 12.73 17.17
C VAL A 175 -40.51 13.19 16.01
N ARG A 176 -40.26 12.67 14.81
CA ARG A 176 -41.01 13.05 13.62
C ARG A 176 -42.44 12.53 13.61
N GLY A 177 -42.67 11.27 14.02
CA GLY A 177 -44.01 10.72 14.11
C GLY A 177 -44.90 11.48 15.11
N ALA A 178 -44.36 11.83 16.28
CA ALA A 178 -45.09 12.66 17.23
C ALA A 178 -45.33 14.08 16.68
N ALA A 179 -44.34 14.68 16.00
CA ALA A 179 -44.46 16.00 15.36
C ALA A 179 -45.55 16.07 14.27
N VAL A 180 -45.92 14.96 13.63
CA VAL A 180 -47.11 14.89 12.75
C VAL A 180 -48.39 15.10 13.56
N ASN A 181 -48.52 14.41 14.69
CA ASN A 181 -49.74 14.40 15.51
C ASN A 181 -49.88 15.64 16.42
N THR A 182 -48.78 16.36 16.69
CA THR A 182 -48.78 17.66 17.38
C THR A 182 -48.89 18.85 16.40
N GLY A 183 -48.65 18.63 15.11
CA GLY A 183 -48.58 19.70 14.09
C GLY A 183 -47.25 20.46 14.05
N ALA A 184 -46.20 19.97 14.74
CA ALA A 184 -44.86 20.54 14.74
C ALA A 184 -44.00 20.16 13.52
N LEU A 185 -44.44 19.21 12.68
CA LEU A 185 -43.71 18.83 11.46
C LEU A 185 -43.92 19.89 10.35
N PRO A 186 -42.85 20.51 9.82
CA PRO A 186 -42.98 21.55 8.78
C PRO A 186 -43.02 20.99 7.35
N TYR A 187 -43.09 19.66 7.20
CA TYR A 187 -43.09 18.92 5.94
C TYR A 187 -44.45 18.24 5.73
N GLY A 188 -44.92 18.20 4.48
CA GLY A 188 -46.15 17.52 4.09
C GLY A 188 -45.90 16.05 3.79
N ASN A 189 -46.49 15.57 2.69
CA ASN A 189 -46.42 14.17 2.28
C ASN A 189 -45.03 13.75 1.73
N GLY A 190 -44.09 14.69 1.55
CA GLY A 190 -42.70 14.35 1.20
C GLY A 190 -42.00 13.53 2.28
N ALA A 191 -42.30 13.80 3.55
CA ALA A 191 -41.77 13.06 4.70
C ALA A 191 -42.53 11.74 4.93
N PHE A 192 -42.44 10.81 3.98
CA PHE A 192 -43.23 9.57 3.94
C PHE A 192 -43.06 8.65 5.17
N PHE A 193 -41.86 8.55 5.75
CA PHE A 193 -41.58 7.70 6.91
C PHE A 193 -41.98 8.38 8.22
N SER A 194 -41.82 9.71 8.29
CA SER A 194 -42.34 10.56 9.35
C SER A 194 -43.87 10.48 9.42
N GLN A 195 -44.56 10.60 8.28
CA GLN A 195 -46.02 10.47 8.17
C GLN A 195 -46.50 9.05 8.53
N LEU A 196 -45.79 8.00 8.10
CA LEU A 196 -46.05 6.62 8.52
C LEU A 196 -45.97 6.47 10.04
N MET A 197 -44.89 6.96 10.67
CA MET A 197 -44.74 6.93 12.13
C MET A 197 -45.80 7.77 12.86
N GLY A 198 -46.24 8.88 12.26
CA GLY A 198 -47.40 9.64 12.71
C GLY A 198 -48.66 8.78 12.77
N SER A 199 -48.97 8.06 11.69
CA SER A 199 -50.13 7.15 11.66
C SER A 199 -50.08 6.02 12.70
N VAL A 200 -48.87 5.54 13.04
CA VAL A 200 -48.65 4.52 14.08
C VAL A 200 -48.85 5.08 15.49
N LEU A 201 -48.48 6.35 15.72
CA LEU A 201 -48.62 7.02 17.04
C LEU A 201 -49.97 7.74 17.23
N HIS A 202 -50.73 7.96 16.16
CA HIS A 202 -52.02 8.64 16.18
C HIS A 202 -53.05 8.01 17.15
N PRO A 203 -53.19 6.67 17.29
CA PRO A 203 -54.12 6.06 18.23
C PRO A 203 -53.87 6.38 19.71
N LEU A 204 -52.70 6.92 20.07
CA LEU A 204 -52.37 7.34 21.43
C LEU A 204 -52.99 8.70 21.81
N GLY A 205 -53.48 9.46 20.82
CA GLY A 205 -54.08 10.78 21.03
C GLY A 205 -53.06 11.91 21.17
N HIS A 206 -53.53 13.15 21.00
CA HIS A 206 -52.69 14.35 20.91
C HIS A 206 -51.79 14.54 22.15
N THR A 207 -52.35 14.51 23.37
CA THR A 207 -51.57 14.73 24.59
C THR A 207 -50.53 13.65 24.88
N ALA A 208 -50.75 12.40 24.45
CA ALA A 208 -49.69 11.40 24.50
C ALA A 208 -48.56 11.76 23.51
N ASN A 209 -48.90 12.25 22.33
CA ASN A 209 -47.93 12.68 21.32
C ASN A 209 -47.15 13.93 21.76
N GLU A 210 -47.73 14.90 22.47
CA GLU A 210 -47.00 16.05 23.07
C GLU A 210 -45.87 15.59 24.01
N TRP A 211 -46.17 14.61 24.88
CA TRP A 211 -45.18 14.02 25.79
C TRP A 211 -44.16 13.15 25.06
N ILE A 212 -44.60 12.34 24.07
CA ILE A 212 -43.69 11.53 23.25
C ILE A 212 -42.74 12.43 22.46
N GLU A 213 -43.21 13.52 21.85
CA GLU A 213 -42.35 14.49 21.14
C GLU A 213 -41.30 15.07 22.09
N THR A 214 -41.71 15.59 23.25
CA THR A 214 -40.79 16.19 24.24
C THR A 214 -39.75 15.18 24.74
N ILE A 215 -40.16 13.95 25.06
CA ILE A 215 -39.26 12.90 25.57
C ILE A 215 -38.34 12.37 24.46
N ALA A 216 -38.89 12.09 23.27
CA ALA A 216 -38.12 11.62 22.13
C ALA A 216 -37.12 12.67 21.64
N LEU A 217 -37.45 13.97 21.70
CA LEU A 217 -36.56 15.07 21.31
C LEU A 217 -35.33 15.13 22.22
N LEU A 218 -35.55 15.10 23.54
CA LEU A 218 -34.48 15.05 24.53
C LEU A 218 -33.67 13.75 24.41
N ALA A 219 -34.32 12.61 24.14
CA ALA A 219 -33.64 11.33 23.91
C ALA A 219 -32.79 11.35 22.62
N HIS A 220 -33.29 11.93 21.52
CA HIS A 220 -32.58 12.02 20.24
C HIS A 220 -31.30 12.87 20.35
N ILE A 221 -31.40 14.01 21.06
CA ILE A 221 -30.26 14.87 21.37
C ILE A 221 -29.29 14.18 22.34
N ALA A 222 -29.78 13.51 23.39
CA ALA A 222 -28.95 12.76 24.32
C ALA A 222 -28.20 11.59 23.64
N VAL A 223 -28.87 10.83 22.77
CA VAL A 223 -28.26 9.77 21.96
C VAL A 223 -27.14 10.33 21.08
N MET A 224 -27.36 11.47 20.42
CA MET A 224 -26.34 12.13 19.59
C MET A 224 -25.12 12.57 20.42
N LEU A 225 -25.35 13.19 21.58
CA LEU A 225 -24.29 13.67 22.47
C LEU A 225 -23.48 12.52 23.08
N ILE A 226 -24.15 11.43 23.50
CA ILE A 226 -23.48 10.20 23.94
C ILE A 226 -22.70 9.58 22.78
N PHE A 227 -23.28 9.53 21.57
CA PHE A 227 -22.64 8.98 20.39
C PHE A 227 -21.39 9.79 20.01
N LEU A 228 -21.42 11.13 20.06
CA LEU A 228 -20.25 12.00 19.85
C LEU A 228 -19.07 11.62 20.75
N LEU A 229 -19.31 11.38 22.05
CA LEU A 229 -18.25 10.95 22.96
C LEU A 229 -17.75 9.54 22.63
N ILE A 230 -18.63 8.61 22.25
CA ILE A 230 -18.25 7.26 21.81
C ILE A 230 -17.41 7.33 20.51
N VAL A 231 -17.77 8.19 19.55
CA VAL A 231 -17.02 8.39 18.30
C VAL A 231 -15.60 8.87 18.60
N LEU A 232 -15.42 9.84 19.50
CA LEU A 232 -14.12 10.41 19.85
C LEU A 232 -13.20 9.46 20.67
N HIS A 233 -13.72 8.33 21.15
CA HIS A 233 -12.99 7.32 21.93
C HIS A 233 -13.01 5.92 21.30
N SER A 234 -13.50 5.77 20.07
CA SER A 234 -13.61 4.47 19.39
C SER A 234 -13.14 4.55 17.93
N LYS A 235 -13.08 3.40 17.27
CA LYS A 235 -12.73 3.31 15.84
C LYS A 235 -13.68 4.02 14.88
N HIS A 236 -14.80 4.58 15.34
CA HIS A 236 -15.64 5.43 14.49
C HIS A 236 -15.07 6.86 14.34
N LEU A 237 -14.04 7.22 15.12
CA LEU A 237 -13.23 8.45 14.97
C LEU A 237 -12.75 8.72 13.52
N HIS A 238 -12.64 7.68 12.70
CA HIS A 238 -12.31 7.81 11.27
C HIS A 238 -13.29 8.73 10.50
N ILE A 239 -14.54 8.93 10.95
CA ILE A 239 -15.45 9.88 10.31
C ILE A 239 -14.89 11.32 10.34
N GLY A 240 -14.12 11.66 11.38
CA GLY A 240 -13.42 12.94 11.49
C GLY A 240 -11.97 12.90 10.98
N LEU A 241 -11.23 11.81 11.20
CA LEU A 241 -9.80 11.75 10.82
C LEU A 241 -9.55 11.33 9.37
N ALA A 242 -10.40 10.51 8.74
CA ALA A 242 -10.18 10.09 7.35
C ALA A 242 -10.16 11.26 6.34
N PRO A 243 -11.06 12.26 6.42
CA PRO A 243 -10.96 13.44 5.56
C PRO A 243 -9.66 14.23 5.74
N ILE A 244 -9.07 14.20 6.94
CA ILE A 244 -7.81 14.87 7.28
C ILE A 244 -6.63 14.06 6.73
N ASN A 245 -6.60 12.74 6.95
CA ASN A 245 -5.51 11.89 6.44
C ASN A 245 -5.46 11.84 4.91
N VAL A 246 -6.62 11.75 4.24
CA VAL A 246 -6.71 11.83 2.76
C VAL A 246 -6.31 13.22 2.24
N THR A 247 -6.44 14.29 3.04
CA THR A 247 -5.91 15.62 2.69
C THR A 247 -4.37 15.63 2.75
N PHE A 248 -3.76 14.99 3.75
CA PHE A 248 -2.30 14.98 4.01
C PHE A 248 -1.55 13.75 3.48
N LYS A 249 -2.14 12.97 2.58
CA LYS A 249 -1.44 11.85 1.91
C LYS A 249 -0.40 12.32 0.87
N ARG A 250 0.41 11.37 0.39
CA ARG A 250 1.25 11.53 -0.81
C ARG A 250 0.38 11.70 -2.08
N LEU A 251 0.76 12.66 -2.94
CA LEU A 251 0.08 12.91 -4.23
C LEU A 251 0.92 12.33 -5.39
N PRO A 252 0.28 11.91 -6.51
CA PRO A 252 -1.17 11.85 -6.73
C PRO A 252 -1.86 10.69 -5.99
N ASN A 253 -1.10 9.74 -5.44
CA ASN A 253 -1.58 8.63 -4.62
C ASN A 253 -0.52 8.20 -3.60
N ALA A 254 -0.93 7.44 -2.58
CA ALA A 254 -0.05 7.00 -1.49
C ALA A 254 1.07 6.02 -1.92
N LEU A 255 0.98 5.37 -3.08
CA LEU A 255 2.05 4.56 -3.69
C LEU A 255 2.97 5.41 -4.59
N GLY A 256 3.51 6.49 -4.00
CA GLY A 256 4.62 7.25 -4.58
C GLY A 256 5.97 6.54 -4.37
N PRO A 257 7.10 7.17 -4.76
CA PRO A 257 8.43 6.67 -4.39
C PRO A 257 8.57 6.56 -2.86
N LEU A 258 9.42 5.62 -2.41
CA LEU A 258 9.78 5.52 -0.99
C LEU A 258 10.42 6.83 -0.53
N LEU A 259 10.07 7.30 0.66
CA LEU A 259 10.57 8.57 1.19
C LEU A 259 12.08 8.46 1.52
N PRO A 260 12.89 9.53 1.34
CA PRO A 260 14.22 9.62 1.92
C PRO A 260 14.19 9.40 3.45
N VAL A 261 15.32 9.03 4.04
CA VAL A 261 15.45 9.02 5.50
C VAL A 261 15.53 10.45 6.01
N GLU A 262 14.70 10.80 6.99
CA GLU A 262 14.62 12.12 7.60
C GLU A 262 14.89 12.06 9.12
N TYR A 263 15.77 12.95 9.57
CA TYR A 263 16.09 13.27 10.97
C TYR A 263 15.95 14.79 11.16
N ASP A 264 15.37 15.26 12.28
CA ASP A 264 15.16 16.70 12.57
C ASP A 264 14.56 17.55 11.42
N ALA A 265 13.57 16.99 10.72
CA ALA A 265 12.91 17.59 9.55
C ALA A 265 13.87 17.98 8.40
N LYS A 266 15.00 17.28 8.28
CA LYS A 266 15.94 17.37 7.16
C LYS A 266 16.09 15.98 6.55
N ARG A 267 16.44 15.91 5.27
CA ARG A 267 16.99 14.67 4.71
C ARG A 267 18.35 14.42 5.37
N ILE A 268 18.66 13.16 5.65
CA ILE A 268 20.00 12.77 6.10
C ILE A 268 20.94 12.81 4.89
N ASP A 269 22.06 13.50 5.05
CA ASP A 269 23.23 13.32 4.20
C ASP A 269 23.97 12.06 4.66
N PHE A 270 24.34 11.18 3.73
CA PHE A 270 25.01 9.92 4.05
C PHE A 270 26.54 10.01 3.89
N GLU A 271 27.07 11.14 3.38
CA GLU A 271 28.50 11.44 3.38
C GLU A 271 28.96 12.07 4.71
N ASP A 272 28.10 12.89 5.32
CA ASP A 272 28.32 13.54 6.64
C ASP A 272 27.04 13.43 7.53
N PRO A 273 26.66 12.23 7.98
CA PRO A 273 25.50 12.04 8.84
C PRO A 273 25.77 12.56 10.28
N PRO A 274 24.81 13.23 10.94
CA PRO A 274 24.97 13.65 12.33
C PRO A 274 25.25 12.47 13.28
N GLU A 275 26.14 12.66 14.26
CA GLU A 275 26.55 11.61 15.21
C GLU A 275 25.38 10.99 16.03
N ASP A 276 24.28 11.74 16.16
CA ASP A 276 23.05 11.37 16.87
C ASP A 276 21.90 10.89 15.96
N ALA A 277 22.11 10.84 14.63
CA ALA A 277 21.05 10.59 13.67
C ALA A 277 20.45 9.18 13.73
N VAL A 278 19.15 9.09 14.04
CA VAL A 278 18.40 7.83 14.03
C VAL A 278 18.01 7.44 12.60
N LEU A 279 18.66 6.41 12.05
CA LEU A 279 18.48 5.96 10.65
C LEU A 279 17.24 5.05 10.47
N GLY A 280 16.04 5.58 10.74
CA GLY A 280 14.78 4.86 10.58
C GLY A 280 13.80 5.15 11.72
N ARG A 281 13.06 4.13 12.16
CA ARG A 281 12.14 4.18 13.30
C ARG A 281 12.34 2.94 14.19
N GLY A 282 12.97 3.12 15.35
CA GLY A 282 13.24 2.08 16.35
C GLY A 282 12.37 2.18 17.60
N LYS A 283 11.76 3.34 17.85
CA LYS A 283 10.78 3.60 18.91
C LYS A 283 9.57 4.34 18.33
N ILE A 284 8.44 4.35 19.04
CA ILE A 284 7.22 4.99 18.52
C ILE A 284 7.41 6.50 18.33
N GLU A 285 8.24 7.10 19.18
CA GLU A 285 8.56 8.53 19.19
C GLU A 285 9.28 9.01 17.92
N ASP A 286 9.93 8.12 17.17
CA ASP A 286 10.60 8.48 15.92
C ASP A 286 9.59 8.74 14.78
N PHE A 287 8.35 8.22 14.90
CA PHE A 287 7.35 8.29 13.84
C PHE A 287 6.81 9.72 13.67
N THR A 288 6.68 10.13 12.41
CA THR A 288 6.23 11.48 12.09
C THR A 288 4.79 11.75 12.51
N TRP A 289 4.42 13.02 12.66
CA TRP A 289 3.03 13.45 12.90
C TRP A 289 2.02 12.83 11.90
N LYS A 290 2.44 12.60 10.65
CA LYS A 290 1.62 11.97 9.61
C LYS A 290 1.50 10.45 9.78
N ALA A 291 2.50 9.79 10.36
CA ALA A 291 2.41 8.39 10.75
C ALA A 291 1.46 8.21 11.96
N TYR A 292 1.52 9.09 12.95
CA TYR A 292 0.53 9.13 14.04
C TYR A 292 -0.90 9.37 13.52
N LEU A 293 -1.07 10.23 12.51
CA LEU A 293 -2.36 10.41 11.83
C LEU A 293 -2.83 9.13 11.11
N ASP A 294 -1.94 8.38 10.45
CA ASP A 294 -2.26 7.08 9.84
C ASP A 294 -2.73 6.05 10.89
N MET A 295 -1.95 5.88 11.96
CA MET A 295 -2.25 4.98 13.08
C MET A 295 -3.63 5.26 13.67
N THR A 296 -3.91 6.53 13.98
CA THR A 296 -5.18 6.97 14.58
C THR A 296 -6.38 6.96 13.61
N THR A 297 -6.14 6.98 12.30
CA THR A 297 -7.19 6.91 11.26
C THR A 297 -7.64 5.48 10.92
N CYS A 298 -6.94 4.45 11.40
CA CYS A 298 -7.23 3.05 11.05
C CYS A 298 -8.68 2.61 11.38
N THR A 299 -9.43 2.27 10.33
CA THR A 299 -10.86 1.90 10.39
C THR A 299 -11.12 0.46 10.83
N GLU A 300 -10.08 -0.36 10.98
CA GLU A 300 -10.14 -1.80 11.24
C GLU A 300 -10.98 -2.58 10.19
N CYS A 301 -11.10 -2.05 8.97
CA CYS A 301 -12.04 -2.55 7.96
C CYS A 301 -11.62 -3.83 7.23
N GLY A 302 -10.43 -4.39 7.51
CA GLY A 302 -9.95 -5.65 6.93
C GLY A 302 -9.46 -5.62 5.48
N ARG A 303 -9.73 -4.55 4.70
CA ARG A 303 -9.42 -4.52 3.25
C ARG A 303 -7.94 -4.74 2.94
N CYS A 304 -7.04 -4.11 3.69
CA CYS A 304 -5.60 -4.26 3.54
C CYS A 304 -5.04 -5.61 4.04
N GLN A 305 -5.81 -6.36 4.84
CA GLN A 305 -5.48 -7.70 5.32
C GLN A 305 -5.89 -8.76 4.28
N SER A 306 -7.16 -8.79 3.86
CA SER A 306 -7.70 -9.75 2.87
C SER A 306 -7.11 -9.62 1.46
N GLN A 307 -6.22 -8.65 1.24
CA GLN A 307 -5.52 -8.38 -0.01
C GLN A 307 -3.99 -8.40 0.18
N CYS A 308 -3.51 -8.74 1.39
CA CYS A 308 -2.10 -8.97 1.64
C CYS A 308 -1.73 -10.38 1.19
N PRO A 309 -0.74 -10.57 0.31
CA PRO A 309 -0.34 -11.90 -0.12
C PRO A 309 0.19 -12.73 1.06
N ALA A 310 0.96 -12.12 1.97
CA ALA A 310 1.48 -12.80 3.15
C ALA A 310 0.36 -13.33 4.06
N TRP A 311 -0.62 -12.49 4.40
CA TRP A 311 -1.76 -12.90 5.23
C TRP A 311 -2.51 -14.10 4.63
N ASN A 312 -2.83 -13.98 3.33
CA ASN A 312 -3.63 -14.98 2.61
C ASN A 312 -2.87 -16.31 2.40
N THR A 313 -1.55 -16.34 2.57
CA THR A 313 -0.74 -17.58 2.57
C THR A 313 -0.29 -18.00 3.98
N GLY A 314 -0.99 -17.56 5.02
CA GLY A 314 -0.76 -17.98 6.41
C GLY A 314 0.34 -17.24 7.18
N LYS A 315 1.17 -16.42 6.53
CA LYS A 315 2.28 -15.68 7.17
C LYS A 315 1.76 -14.62 8.16
N PRO A 316 2.48 -14.29 9.24
CA PRO A 316 1.93 -13.50 10.35
C PRO A 316 1.58 -12.04 9.98
N LEU A 317 2.14 -11.50 8.89
CA LEU A 317 1.85 -10.13 8.43
C LEU A 317 0.38 -9.90 8.04
N SER A 318 -0.38 -9.28 8.95
CA SER A 318 -1.55 -8.46 8.60
C SER A 318 -1.15 -6.97 8.62
N PRO A 319 -1.21 -6.26 7.48
CA PRO A 319 -1.03 -4.82 7.44
C PRO A 319 -2.04 -4.05 8.31
N LYS A 320 -3.22 -4.63 8.59
CA LYS A 320 -4.18 -4.07 9.53
C LYS A 320 -3.66 -4.18 10.97
N LEU A 321 -3.14 -5.34 11.37
CA LEU A 321 -2.67 -5.56 12.73
C LEU A 321 -1.39 -4.77 13.02
N VAL A 322 -0.46 -4.64 12.07
CA VAL A 322 0.71 -3.74 12.21
C VAL A 322 0.27 -2.32 12.59
N ILE A 323 -0.64 -1.72 11.84
CA ILE A 323 -1.14 -0.36 12.12
C ILE A 323 -1.92 -0.29 13.44
N MET A 324 -2.61 -1.37 13.84
CA MET A 324 -3.31 -1.43 15.14
C MET A 324 -2.33 -1.56 16.32
N ASN A 325 -1.34 -2.45 16.28
CA ASN A 325 -0.31 -2.59 17.31
C ASN A 325 0.44 -1.26 17.50
N LEU A 326 0.85 -0.61 16.41
CA LEU A 326 1.51 0.71 16.44
C LEU A 326 0.61 1.78 17.06
N ARG A 327 -0.69 1.86 16.68
CA ARG A 327 -1.68 2.77 17.28
C ARG A 327 -1.89 2.51 18.78
N ASP A 328 -1.96 1.25 19.18
CA ASP A 328 -2.30 0.86 20.54
C ASP A 328 -1.10 1.06 21.48
N HIS A 329 0.12 0.79 21.01
CA HIS A 329 1.36 1.18 21.68
C HIS A 329 1.53 2.70 21.73
N LEU A 330 1.24 3.45 20.65
CA LEU A 330 1.19 4.92 20.67
C LEU A 330 0.22 5.46 21.73
N PHE A 331 -0.97 4.88 21.87
CA PHE A 331 -1.92 5.29 22.92
C PHE A 331 -1.47 4.90 24.35
N ALA A 332 -0.69 3.83 24.52
CA ALA A 332 -0.04 3.51 25.80
C ALA A 332 1.12 4.48 26.12
N LYS A 333 1.88 4.89 25.11
CA LYS A 333 3.00 5.84 25.18
C LYS A 333 2.55 7.30 25.32
N ALA A 334 1.35 7.66 24.85
CA ALA A 334 0.84 9.03 24.76
C ALA A 334 0.98 9.88 26.04
N PRO A 335 0.76 9.38 27.28
CA PRO A 335 0.94 10.19 28.49
C PRO A 335 2.41 10.63 28.70
N TYR A 336 3.36 9.84 28.23
CA TYR A 336 4.80 10.13 28.34
C TYR A 336 5.23 11.09 27.23
N VAL A 337 4.79 10.84 26.00
CA VAL A 337 5.03 11.70 24.82
C VAL A 337 4.44 13.12 24.99
N LEU A 338 3.37 13.27 25.76
CA LEU A 338 2.74 14.57 26.05
C LEU A 338 3.24 15.24 27.34
N GLY A 339 4.12 14.59 28.12
CA GLY A 339 4.57 15.11 29.42
C GLY A 339 3.51 15.05 30.54
N ASP A 340 2.43 14.28 30.38
CA ASP A 340 1.47 13.99 31.46
C ASP A 340 2.10 13.08 32.54
N LYS A 341 3.21 12.37 32.22
CA LYS A 341 3.98 11.46 33.10
C LYS A 341 5.45 11.36 32.70
N GLU A 342 6.34 11.16 33.67
CA GLU A 342 7.75 10.79 33.46
C GLU A 342 7.90 9.38 32.87
N SER A 343 8.93 9.13 32.04
CA SER A 343 9.06 7.87 31.30
C SER A 343 9.49 6.71 32.23
N PRO A 344 8.88 5.51 32.12
CA PRO A 344 9.34 4.35 32.87
C PRO A 344 10.75 3.89 32.45
N LEU A 345 11.20 4.29 31.26
CA LEU A 345 12.49 3.91 30.67
C LEU A 345 13.65 4.81 31.15
N GLU A 346 13.38 5.94 31.82
CA GLU A 346 14.42 6.87 32.31
C GLU A 346 15.03 6.45 33.65
N ASN A 347 14.65 5.27 34.20
CA ASN A 347 15.04 4.81 35.54
C ASN A 347 15.70 3.41 35.58
N THR A 348 16.11 2.85 34.43
CA THR A 348 16.87 1.59 34.34
C THR A 348 18.13 1.78 33.49
N PRO A 349 19.35 1.66 34.06
CA PRO A 349 20.61 1.83 33.31
C PRO A 349 20.87 0.80 32.19
N GLU A 350 20.14 -0.31 32.21
CA GLU A 350 20.12 -1.33 31.16
C GLU A 350 18.70 -1.39 30.59
N GLY A 351 18.57 -1.36 29.26
CA GLY A 351 17.28 -1.33 28.55
C GLY A 351 16.53 -2.67 28.54
N GLY A 352 16.60 -3.44 29.62
CA GLY A 352 16.05 -4.81 29.72
C GLY A 352 14.73 -4.88 30.47
N LEU A 353 13.80 -5.72 29.99
CA LEU A 353 12.67 -6.17 30.79
C LEU A 353 13.18 -7.06 31.94
N GLY A 354 12.87 -6.69 33.18
CA GLY A 354 13.23 -7.48 34.37
C GLY A 354 12.58 -8.88 34.36
N GLU A 355 13.28 -9.87 34.93
CA GLU A 355 12.91 -11.29 34.83
C GLU A 355 11.52 -11.64 35.39
N GLU A 356 10.96 -10.82 36.29
CA GLU A 356 9.65 -11.03 36.92
C GLU A 356 8.45 -10.99 35.93
N LEU A 357 8.65 -10.58 34.67
CA LEU A 357 7.60 -10.55 33.64
C LEU A 357 7.51 -11.84 32.79
N ARG A 358 8.27 -12.90 33.10
CA ARG A 358 8.20 -14.20 32.39
C ARG A 358 7.09 -15.14 32.93
N GLY A 359 5.85 -14.63 32.99
CA GLY A 359 4.62 -15.36 33.33
C GLY A 359 3.39 -14.46 33.12
N GLU A 360 2.20 -14.98 32.80
CA GLU A 360 1.64 -16.31 33.07
C GLU A 360 1.32 -17.14 31.80
N LYS A 361 1.17 -18.47 31.94
CA LYS A 361 0.66 -19.37 30.89
C LYS A 361 -0.76 -19.86 31.18
N LYS A 362 -1.71 -19.63 30.25
CA LYS A 362 -2.82 -20.52 29.81
C LYS A 362 -3.88 -19.73 29.01
N SER A 363 -4.68 -20.33 28.13
CA SER A 363 -4.89 -21.77 27.83
C SER A 363 -5.02 -22.05 26.34
N GLU A 364 -4.60 -23.24 25.92
CA GLU A 364 -4.89 -23.82 24.59
C GLU A 364 -6.38 -24.17 24.44
N GLU A 365 -6.91 -24.11 23.21
CA GLU A 365 -7.38 -25.30 22.47
C GLU A 365 -8.16 -24.88 21.20
N HIS A 366 -7.53 -24.97 20.02
CA HIS A 366 -8.22 -25.18 18.73
C HIS A 366 -7.23 -25.75 17.70
N SER A 367 -7.28 -27.06 17.48
CA SER A 367 -6.40 -27.77 16.54
C SER A 367 -6.98 -27.77 15.12
N HIS A 368 -6.60 -26.78 14.33
CA HIS A 368 -6.64 -26.85 12.87
C HIS A 368 -5.22 -26.77 12.30
N GLU A 369 -4.95 -27.55 11.26
CA GLU A 369 -3.62 -27.87 10.74
C GLU A 369 -3.06 -26.72 9.89
N HIS A 370 -2.75 -25.59 10.53
CA HIS A 370 -2.28 -24.35 9.91
C HIS A 370 -1.12 -23.70 10.70
N VAL A 371 -0.57 -22.61 10.14
CA VAL A 371 0.60 -21.87 10.68
C VAL A 371 0.40 -21.51 12.17
N PRO A 372 1.42 -21.66 13.04
CA PRO A 372 1.32 -21.27 14.44
C PRO A 372 0.87 -19.80 14.57
N GLU A 373 -0.28 -19.58 15.22
CA GLU A 373 -0.83 -18.23 15.45
C GLU A 373 -0.34 -17.61 16.76
N SER A 374 0.10 -18.44 17.72
CA SER A 374 0.78 -18.04 18.95
C SER A 374 2.01 -17.17 18.65
N GLY A 375 2.18 -16.06 19.37
CA GLY A 375 3.24 -15.07 19.15
C GLY A 375 2.89 -13.95 18.17
N PHE A 376 1.96 -14.19 17.24
CA PHE A 376 1.64 -13.24 16.16
C PHE A 376 0.27 -12.55 16.30
N GLU A 377 -0.37 -12.72 17.46
CA GLU A 377 -1.66 -12.09 17.77
C GLU A 377 -1.57 -10.56 17.90
N ARG A 378 -2.73 -9.89 17.92
CA ARG A 378 -2.79 -8.48 18.27
C ARG A 378 -2.55 -8.32 19.77
N ILE A 379 -1.48 -7.63 20.14
CA ILE A 379 -1.15 -7.32 21.54
C ILE A 379 -2.25 -6.44 22.14
N LEU A 380 -2.95 -6.96 23.14
CA LEU A 380 -4.00 -6.24 23.86
C LEU A 380 -3.47 -5.71 25.20
N GLY A 381 -3.51 -4.40 25.40
CA GLY A 381 -3.11 -3.79 26.67
C GLY A 381 -3.22 -2.26 26.66
N SER A 382 -3.14 -1.67 27.84
CA SER A 382 -3.04 -0.23 28.03
C SER A 382 -2.36 0.07 29.37
N GLY A 383 -1.36 0.95 29.39
CA GLY A 383 -0.60 1.30 30.60
C GLY A 383 0.91 1.06 30.44
N PRO A 384 1.69 1.13 31.54
CA PRO A 384 3.15 1.18 31.50
C PRO A 384 3.79 0.00 30.78
N ALA A 385 3.36 -1.24 31.07
CA ALA A 385 3.92 -2.45 30.45
C ALA A 385 3.74 -2.51 28.92
N GLN A 386 2.67 -1.91 28.38
CA GLN A 386 2.48 -1.77 26.93
C GLN A 386 3.34 -0.64 26.35
N ALA A 387 3.71 0.35 27.16
CA ALA A 387 4.54 1.50 26.78
C ALA A 387 6.06 1.23 26.89
N THR A 388 6.47 0.17 27.57
CA THR A 388 7.89 -0.26 27.69
C THR A 388 8.29 -1.38 26.72
N ARG A 389 7.36 -1.91 25.91
CA ARG A 389 7.66 -2.90 24.87
C ARG A 389 8.60 -2.30 23.80
N PRO A 390 9.66 -3.01 23.35
CA PRO A 390 10.45 -2.60 22.20
C PRO A 390 9.58 -2.60 20.92
N LEU A 391 9.86 -1.71 19.97
CA LEU A 391 9.01 -1.53 18.79
C LEU A 391 9.02 -2.76 17.88
N VAL A 392 10.21 -3.30 17.63
CA VAL A 392 10.44 -4.56 16.93
C VAL A 392 11.08 -5.54 17.92
N GLY A 393 10.69 -6.81 17.85
CA GLY A 393 11.23 -7.88 18.69
C GLY A 393 10.24 -9.04 18.83
N THR A 394 10.74 -10.22 19.24
CA THR A 394 9.92 -11.44 19.38
C THR A 394 8.89 -11.36 20.51
N GLU A 395 8.01 -12.36 20.61
CA GLU A 395 7.10 -12.50 21.75
C GLU A 395 7.86 -12.54 23.10
N GLU A 396 8.98 -13.26 23.19
CA GLU A 396 9.79 -13.39 24.42
C GLU A 396 10.57 -12.12 24.77
N GLN A 397 10.95 -11.33 23.76
CA GLN A 397 11.48 -9.96 23.94
C GLN A 397 10.37 -8.95 24.28
N GLY A 398 9.10 -9.35 24.15
CA GLY A 398 7.95 -8.48 24.36
C GLY A 398 7.80 -7.40 23.30
N GLY A 399 8.15 -7.65 22.03
CA GLY A 399 8.05 -6.65 20.95
C GLY A 399 6.62 -6.18 20.63
N VAL A 400 6.48 -5.05 19.95
CA VAL A 400 5.19 -4.53 19.43
C VAL A 400 4.88 -5.08 18.03
N ILE A 401 5.92 -5.28 17.23
CA ILE A 401 5.90 -5.89 15.90
C ILE A 401 6.96 -7.00 15.88
N ASP A 402 6.54 -8.24 15.62
CA ASP A 402 7.47 -9.36 15.52
C ASP A 402 8.35 -9.26 14.23
N PRO A 403 9.63 -9.65 14.26
CA PRO A 403 10.48 -9.71 13.06
C PRO A 403 9.84 -10.46 11.88
N ASP A 404 9.18 -11.60 12.07
CA ASP A 404 8.53 -12.33 10.95
C ASP A 404 7.35 -11.56 10.35
N VAL A 405 6.65 -10.74 11.14
CA VAL A 405 5.64 -9.79 10.64
C VAL A 405 6.31 -8.73 9.77
N LEU A 406 7.47 -8.21 10.19
CA LEU A 406 8.22 -7.18 9.47
C LEU A 406 8.83 -7.72 8.17
N TRP A 407 9.45 -8.90 8.21
CA TRP A 407 10.19 -9.50 7.10
C TRP A 407 9.29 -10.18 6.07
N SER A 408 8.08 -10.64 6.45
CA SER A 408 7.04 -11.13 5.53
C SER A 408 6.54 -10.09 4.49
N CYS A 409 6.89 -8.81 4.61
CA CYS A 409 6.42 -7.77 3.68
C CYS A 409 7.12 -7.81 2.31
N THR A 410 6.32 -7.93 1.24
CA THR A 410 6.79 -7.95 -0.17
C THR A 410 6.77 -6.58 -0.86
N THR A 411 6.61 -5.47 -0.11
CA THR A 411 6.51 -4.06 -0.59
C THR A 411 5.56 -3.82 -1.79
N CYS A 412 4.64 -4.74 -2.07
CA CYS A 412 3.91 -4.77 -3.34
C CYS A 412 2.74 -3.76 -3.43
N GLY A 413 2.31 -3.15 -2.33
CA GLY A 413 1.36 -2.03 -2.32
C GLY A 413 -0.13 -2.38 -2.25
N ALA A 414 -0.52 -3.66 -2.25
CA ALA A 414 -1.94 -4.06 -2.18
C ALA A 414 -2.66 -3.49 -0.94
N CYS A 415 -1.97 -3.44 0.21
CA CYS A 415 -2.49 -2.86 1.45
C CYS A 415 -2.80 -1.36 1.36
N VAL A 416 -2.02 -0.60 0.59
CA VAL A 416 -2.18 0.85 0.40
C VAL A 416 -3.24 1.14 -0.66
N GLU A 417 -3.21 0.45 -1.81
CA GLU A 417 -4.20 0.59 -2.88
C GLU A 417 -5.63 0.25 -2.40
N GLN A 418 -5.76 -0.78 -1.56
CA GLN A 418 -7.04 -1.21 -0.99
C GLN A 418 -7.39 -0.47 0.31
N CYS A 419 -6.57 0.51 0.73
CA CYS A 419 -6.88 1.37 1.87
C CYS A 419 -7.88 2.47 1.47
N PRO A 420 -9.08 2.54 2.10
CA PRO A 420 -10.07 3.57 1.81
C PRO A 420 -9.72 4.94 2.41
N VAL A 421 -8.65 5.02 3.22
CA VAL A 421 -8.26 6.21 3.99
C VAL A 421 -6.77 6.57 3.82
N ASP A 422 -6.12 6.06 2.76
CA ASP A 422 -4.73 6.34 2.34
C ASP A 422 -3.66 6.20 3.45
N ILE A 423 -3.70 5.09 4.21
CA ILE A 423 -2.63 4.75 5.15
C ILE A 423 -1.40 4.23 4.39
N GLU A 424 -0.25 4.84 4.64
CA GLU A 424 1.03 4.60 3.97
C GLU A 424 1.78 3.39 4.58
N HIS A 425 1.10 2.24 4.61
CA HIS A 425 1.52 0.99 5.27
C HIS A 425 2.94 0.50 4.92
N ILE A 426 3.44 0.76 3.70
CA ILE A 426 4.76 0.30 3.28
C ILE A 426 5.85 1.10 3.97
N ASP A 427 5.72 2.42 4.00
CA ASP A 427 6.75 3.30 4.52
C ASP A 427 6.98 2.99 6.00
N HIS A 428 5.92 2.83 6.80
CA HIS A 428 6.02 2.42 8.22
C HIS A 428 6.78 1.10 8.41
N ILE A 429 6.64 0.13 7.50
CA ILE A 429 7.37 -1.15 7.55
C ILE A 429 8.83 -0.98 7.11
N VAL A 430 9.09 -0.25 6.02
CA VAL A 430 10.45 -0.06 5.50
C VAL A 430 11.28 0.84 6.41
N ASP A 431 10.67 1.81 7.09
CA ASP A 431 11.33 2.67 8.09
C ASP A 431 11.70 1.91 9.38
N MET A 432 10.92 0.90 9.79
CA MET A 432 11.32 -0.03 10.86
C MET A 432 12.45 -0.96 10.41
N ARG A 433 12.41 -1.48 9.17
CA ARG A 433 13.51 -2.26 8.58
C ARG A 433 14.81 -1.45 8.46
N ARG A 434 14.72 -0.16 8.11
CA ARG A 434 15.85 0.77 8.04
C ARG A 434 16.59 0.86 9.37
N TYR A 435 15.85 1.03 10.46
CA TYR A 435 16.41 1.06 11.81
C TYR A 435 17.06 -0.28 12.19
N GLN A 436 16.33 -1.39 11.99
CA GLN A 436 16.84 -2.74 12.26
C GLN A 436 18.15 -3.02 11.51
N VAL A 437 18.23 -2.71 10.21
CA VAL A 437 19.43 -2.97 9.40
C VAL A 437 20.59 -2.01 9.70
N MET A 438 20.32 -0.71 9.88
CA MET A 438 21.39 0.31 9.94
C MET A 438 21.80 0.71 11.36
N MET A 439 20.94 0.51 12.37
CA MET A 439 21.24 0.81 13.77
C MET A 439 21.54 -0.45 14.57
N GLU A 440 20.66 -1.46 14.50
CA GLU A 440 20.80 -2.70 15.30
C GLU A 440 21.61 -3.80 14.60
N SER A 441 21.83 -3.68 13.28
CA SER A 441 22.36 -4.75 12.42
C SER A 441 21.56 -6.07 12.45
N GLU A 442 20.26 -5.98 12.76
CA GLU A 442 19.34 -7.12 12.88
C GLU A 442 18.55 -7.34 11.58
N PHE A 443 18.78 -8.48 10.93
CA PHE A 443 18.09 -8.89 9.70
C PHE A 443 18.24 -10.39 9.40
N PRO A 444 17.34 -11.00 8.60
CA PRO A 444 17.48 -12.38 8.12
C PRO A 444 18.84 -12.65 7.45
N GLY A 445 19.54 -13.69 7.92
CA GLY A 445 20.96 -13.91 7.61
C GLY A 445 21.28 -14.10 6.13
N GLU A 446 20.31 -14.53 5.33
CA GLU A 446 20.40 -14.65 3.87
C GLU A 446 20.71 -13.29 3.21
N LEU A 447 20.18 -12.19 3.77
CA LEU A 447 20.45 -10.83 3.29
C LEU A 447 21.91 -10.41 3.48
N GLY A 448 22.66 -11.05 4.38
CA GLY A 448 24.11 -10.84 4.48
C GLY A 448 24.87 -11.21 3.21
N VAL A 449 24.40 -12.24 2.49
CA VAL A 449 24.96 -12.60 1.16
C VAL A 449 24.54 -11.59 0.11
N LEU A 450 23.28 -11.14 0.13
CA LEU A 450 22.77 -10.10 -0.76
C LEU A 450 23.59 -8.79 -0.64
N PHE A 451 23.79 -8.29 0.58
CA PHE A 451 24.51 -7.04 0.82
C PHE A 451 25.96 -7.14 0.37
N LYS A 452 26.66 -8.21 0.76
CA LYS A 452 28.04 -8.46 0.34
C LYS A 452 28.20 -8.57 -1.18
N ASN A 453 27.26 -9.23 -1.87
CA ASN A 453 27.29 -9.34 -3.33
C ASN A 453 27.05 -7.97 -3.99
N LEU A 454 26.09 -7.20 -3.50
CA LEU A 454 25.82 -5.85 -3.99
C LEU A 454 27.01 -4.90 -3.77
N GLU A 455 27.62 -4.92 -2.60
CA GLU A 455 28.81 -4.12 -2.23
C GLU A 455 30.05 -4.50 -3.05
N THR A 456 30.40 -5.80 -3.10
CA THR A 456 31.68 -6.26 -3.66
C THR A 456 31.66 -6.62 -5.15
N LYS A 457 30.46 -6.70 -5.75
CA LYS A 457 30.26 -7.08 -7.17
C LYS A 457 29.27 -6.18 -7.91
N GLY A 458 28.64 -5.20 -7.26
CA GLY A 458 27.63 -4.34 -7.86
C GLY A 458 26.36 -5.08 -8.32
N ASN A 459 26.16 -6.35 -7.93
CA ASN A 459 25.00 -7.15 -8.35
C ASN A 459 24.66 -8.24 -7.32
N PRO A 460 23.37 -8.58 -7.12
CA PRO A 460 22.96 -9.48 -6.05
C PRO A 460 23.32 -10.96 -6.31
N TRP A 461 23.56 -11.34 -7.57
CA TRP A 461 24.00 -12.68 -7.96
C TRP A 461 25.51 -12.94 -7.73
N GLY A 462 26.29 -11.93 -7.33
CA GLY A 462 27.73 -12.07 -7.04
C GLY A 462 28.62 -12.37 -8.25
N GLN A 463 28.10 -12.23 -9.48
CA GLN A 463 28.85 -12.45 -10.72
C GLN A 463 29.83 -11.30 -10.98
N ASN A 464 30.78 -11.44 -11.92
CA ASN A 464 31.73 -10.36 -12.22
C ASN A 464 31.15 -9.40 -13.26
N ALA A 465 31.56 -8.12 -13.24
CA ALA A 465 31.10 -7.13 -14.21
C ALA A 465 31.33 -7.55 -15.68
N LYS A 466 32.46 -8.22 -15.95
CA LYS A 466 32.82 -8.81 -17.25
C LYS A 466 31.75 -9.78 -17.78
N ASP A 467 31.13 -10.55 -16.89
CA ASP A 467 30.13 -11.55 -17.27
C ASP A 467 28.81 -10.91 -17.74
N ARG A 468 28.64 -9.59 -17.60
CA ARG A 468 27.41 -8.87 -17.96
C ARG A 468 27.17 -8.82 -19.47
N THR A 469 28.22 -8.82 -20.28
CA THR A 469 28.11 -8.71 -21.75
C THR A 469 27.91 -10.06 -22.43
N ASN A 470 28.06 -11.18 -21.74
CA ASN A 470 28.04 -12.53 -22.33
C ASN A 470 26.77 -12.85 -23.13
N TRP A 471 25.62 -12.22 -22.82
CA TRP A 471 24.38 -12.40 -23.59
C TRP A 471 24.42 -11.78 -24.99
N ILE A 472 25.31 -10.83 -25.25
CA ILE A 472 25.52 -10.17 -26.55
C ILE A 472 26.23 -11.14 -27.51
N ASP A 473 27.12 -11.98 -27.00
CA ASP A 473 27.74 -13.03 -27.81
C ASP A 473 26.69 -14.03 -28.31
N GLU A 474 25.61 -14.23 -27.55
CA GLU A 474 24.48 -15.11 -27.87
C GLU A 474 23.37 -14.49 -28.78
N VAL A 475 23.61 -13.36 -29.45
CA VAL A 475 22.74 -12.81 -30.52
C VAL A 475 23.48 -12.63 -31.84
N ASP A 476 22.76 -12.71 -32.97
CA ASP A 476 23.36 -12.69 -34.33
C ASP A 476 23.55 -11.28 -34.92
N PHE A 477 23.26 -10.23 -34.15
CA PHE A 477 23.35 -8.82 -34.53
C PHE A 477 24.21 -8.03 -33.54
N ASP A 478 24.58 -6.81 -33.91
CA ASP A 478 25.46 -5.97 -33.07
C ASP A 478 24.71 -5.20 -31.96
N VAL A 479 25.35 -5.00 -30.81
CA VAL A 479 24.81 -4.29 -29.64
C VAL A 479 25.88 -3.33 -29.09
N PRO A 480 25.82 -2.02 -29.41
CA PRO A 480 26.86 -1.07 -29.03
C PRO A 480 27.01 -0.94 -27.50
N VAL A 481 28.24 -1.12 -27.00
CA VAL A 481 28.58 -0.95 -25.58
C VAL A 481 29.29 0.38 -25.35
N TYR A 482 28.81 1.15 -24.36
CA TYR A 482 29.45 2.41 -23.93
C TYR A 482 30.83 2.17 -23.30
N GLY A 483 31.81 3.04 -23.61
CA GLY A 483 33.20 2.92 -23.14
C GLY A 483 33.98 1.75 -23.74
N LYS A 484 33.55 1.28 -24.92
CA LYS A 484 34.18 0.17 -25.68
C LYS A 484 33.92 0.33 -27.18
N ASP A 485 32.66 0.47 -27.56
CA ASP A 485 32.20 0.61 -28.95
C ASP A 485 31.67 2.03 -29.23
N VAL A 486 31.28 2.79 -28.19
CA VAL A 486 30.88 4.21 -28.30
C VAL A 486 31.21 5.02 -27.04
N GLU A 487 31.65 6.27 -27.24
CA GLU A 487 32.07 7.20 -26.18
C GLU A 487 31.04 8.30 -25.88
N SER A 488 29.91 8.37 -26.59
CA SER A 488 28.81 9.29 -26.29
C SER A 488 27.44 8.73 -26.69
N PHE A 489 26.37 9.39 -26.23
CA PHE A 489 25.00 9.10 -26.63
C PHE A 489 24.62 9.63 -28.03
N ASP A 490 25.54 10.27 -28.75
CA ASP A 490 25.24 10.94 -30.02
C ASP A 490 24.74 9.97 -31.10
N GLY A 491 23.58 10.28 -31.66
CA GLY A 491 22.91 9.46 -32.67
C GLY A 491 22.09 8.30 -32.11
N TYR A 492 21.99 8.12 -30.79
CA TYR A 492 21.14 7.12 -30.14
C TYR A 492 19.80 7.71 -29.67
N GLU A 493 18.77 6.86 -29.63
CA GLU A 493 17.42 7.22 -29.14
C GLU A 493 17.20 6.80 -27.67
N TYR A 494 17.85 5.72 -27.23
CA TYR A 494 17.64 5.08 -25.94
C TYR A 494 18.91 4.43 -25.36
N LEU A 495 19.13 4.56 -24.05
CA LEU A 495 19.93 3.60 -23.29
C LEU A 495 19.04 2.38 -23.01
N PHE A 496 19.48 1.17 -23.38
CA PHE A 496 18.86 -0.05 -22.89
C PHE A 496 19.56 -0.49 -21.60
N TRP A 497 18.91 -0.24 -20.46
CA TRP A 497 19.37 -0.67 -19.14
C TRP A 497 18.98 -2.15 -18.93
N VAL A 498 19.97 -3.02 -18.88
CA VAL A 498 19.78 -4.48 -18.85
C VAL A 498 19.33 -4.95 -17.46
N GLY A 499 19.90 -4.35 -16.41
CA GLY A 499 19.73 -4.74 -15.02
C GLY A 499 20.36 -6.09 -14.68
N CYS A 500 20.51 -6.38 -13.39
CA CYS A 500 21.23 -7.57 -12.95
C CYS A 500 20.58 -8.89 -13.41
N ALA A 501 19.25 -8.99 -13.34
CA ALA A 501 18.55 -10.21 -13.77
C ALA A 501 18.72 -10.46 -15.27
N GLY A 502 18.49 -9.42 -16.09
CA GLY A 502 18.60 -9.50 -17.55
C GLY A 502 20.01 -9.81 -18.06
N ALA A 503 21.03 -9.59 -17.25
CA ALA A 503 22.42 -9.91 -17.57
C ALA A 503 22.87 -11.29 -17.05
N TYR A 504 22.46 -11.69 -15.83
CA TYR A 504 23.07 -12.82 -15.13
C TYR A 504 22.15 -14.05 -14.97
N GLU A 505 20.82 -13.91 -15.02
CA GLU A 505 19.87 -15.02 -14.81
C GLU A 505 19.33 -15.54 -16.15
N ASP A 506 19.47 -16.83 -16.42
CA ASP A 506 19.31 -17.39 -17.78
C ASP A 506 17.87 -17.32 -18.33
N ARG A 507 16.84 -17.38 -17.47
CA ARG A 507 15.45 -17.18 -17.89
C ARG A 507 15.22 -15.70 -18.25
N ALA A 508 15.80 -14.76 -17.52
CA ALA A 508 15.75 -13.32 -17.79
C ALA A 508 16.62 -12.87 -18.98
N LYS A 509 17.79 -13.48 -19.22
CA LYS A 509 18.59 -13.24 -20.44
C LYS A 509 17.76 -13.44 -21.71
N LYS A 510 16.89 -14.46 -21.75
CA LYS A 510 15.96 -14.68 -22.88
C LYS A 510 15.00 -13.50 -23.10
N THR A 511 14.61 -12.78 -22.05
CA THR A 511 13.85 -11.52 -22.17
C THR A 511 14.74 -10.41 -22.74
N THR A 512 15.97 -10.25 -22.23
CA THR A 512 16.94 -9.25 -22.72
C THR A 512 17.20 -9.41 -24.22
N LYS A 513 17.52 -10.62 -24.66
CA LYS A 513 17.79 -10.93 -26.08
C LYS A 513 16.55 -10.68 -26.95
N ALA A 514 15.35 -11.06 -26.48
CA ALA A 514 14.12 -10.81 -27.21
C ALA A 514 13.81 -9.30 -27.36
N VAL A 515 14.05 -8.50 -26.32
CA VAL A 515 13.91 -7.02 -26.40
C VAL A 515 14.96 -6.43 -27.33
N ALA A 516 16.21 -6.87 -27.25
CA ALA A 516 17.29 -6.42 -28.15
C ALA A 516 16.96 -6.70 -29.63
N GLU A 517 16.51 -7.93 -29.95
CA GLU A 517 16.15 -8.31 -31.32
C GLU A 517 14.94 -7.50 -31.82
N LEU A 518 13.95 -7.23 -30.97
CA LEU A 518 12.80 -6.38 -31.31
C LEU A 518 13.19 -4.91 -31.52
N LEU A 519 14.15 -4.37 -30.76
CA LEU A 519 14.63 -3.00 -30.95
C LEU A 519 15.46 -2.87 -32.24
N ALA A 520 16.33 -3.84 -32.52
CA ALA A 520 17.09 -3.92 -33.76
C ALA A 520 16.15 -4.07 -34.98
N ALA A 521 15.17 -4.98 -34.91
CA ALA A 521 14.17 -5.19 -35.95
C ALA A 521 13.32 -3.94 -36.25
N ALA A 522 13.01 -3.15 -35.21
CA ALA A 522 12.29 -1.88 -35.32
C ALA A 522 13.16 -0.71 -35.82
N GLY A 523 14.44 -0.94 -36.13
CA GLY A 523 15.41 0.10 -36.47
C GLY A 523 15.49 1.20 -35.41
N VAL A 524 15.46 0.82 -34.13
CA VAL A 524 15.62 1.73 -32.99
C VAL A 524 17.10 1.80 -32.63
N LYS A 525 17.65 3.01 -32.55
CA LYS A 525 19.06 3.19 -32.17
C LYS A 525 19.21 3.15 -30.66
N TYR A 526 19.83 2.11 -30.12
CA TYR A 526 20.12 1.99 -28.70
C TYR A 526 21.55 1.51 -28.43
N LEU A 527 22.03 1.75 -27.21
CA LEU A 527 23.30 1.25 -26.66
C LEU A 527 23.07 0.63 -25.27
N VAL A 528 24.09 -0.03 -24.72
CA VAL A 528 24.10 -0.60 -23.35
C VAL A 528 25.34 -0.13 -22.57
N LEU A 529 25.25 -0.10 -21.24
CA LEU A 529 26.35 0.36 -20.35
C LEU A 529 27.45 -0.69 -20.08
N GLY A 530 27.30 -1.94 -20.53
CA GLY A 530 28.34 -2.97 -20.42
C GLY A 530 28.81 -3.24 -18.99
N GLU A 531 30.13 -3.30 -18.79
CA GLU A 531 30.75 -3.50 -17.46
C GLU A 531 30.47 -2.34 -16.47
N GLY A 532 30.08 -1.15 -16.96
CA GLY A 532 29.79 0.03 -16.12
C GLY A 532 28.42 0.02 -15.43
N GLU A 533 27.50 -0.87 -15.82
CA GLU A 533 26.15 -0.91 -15.24
C GLU A 533 26.13 -1.71 -13.92
N THR A 534 25.76 -1.10 -12.78
CA THR A 534 25.64 -1.84 -11.51
C THR A 534 24.18 -2.26 -11.22
N CYS A 535 23.84 -2.50 -9.95
CA CYS A 535 22.48 -2.74 -9.50
C CYS A 535 21.79 -1.42 -9.20
N ASN A 536 20.51 -1.30 -9.56
CA ASN A 536 19.73 -0.10 -9.25
C ASN A 536 19.51 0.16 -7.74
N GLY A 537 19.90 -0.79 -6.87
CA GLY A 537 19.79 -0.69 -5.42
C GLY A 537 18.42 -1.05 -4.82
N ASP A 538 17.41 -1.43 -5.61
CA ASP A 538 16.04 -1.67 -5.12
C ASP A 538 16.00 -2.69 -3.98
N SER A 539 16.69 -3.83 -4.12
CA SER A 539 16.67 -4.88 -3.09
C SER A 539 17.26 -4.41 -1.76
N ALA A 540 18.40 -3.69 -1.77
CA ALA A 540 18.97 -3.08 -0.56
C ALA A 540 18.00 -2.07 0.07
N ARG A 541 17.37 -1.22 -0.75
CA ARG A 541 16.43 -0.21 -0.25
C ARG A 541 15.15 -0.82 0.35
N ARG A 542 14.64 -1.95 -0.18
CA ARG A 542 13.43 -2.61 0.38
C ARG A 542 13.72 -3.48 1.59
N SER A 543 14.94 -4.00 1.74
CA SER A 543 15.36 -4.65 2.98
C SER A 543 15.72 -3.65 4.07
N GLY A 544 15.98 -2.38 3.75
CA GLY A 544 16.26 -1.32 4.72
C GLY A 544 17.72 -0.85 4.76
N ASN A 545 18.61 -1.44 3.96
CA ASN A 545 19.98 -0.95 3.81
C ASN A 545 19.98 0.29 2.90
N GLU A 546 19.65 1.45 3.46
CA GLU A 546 19.62 2.71 2.72
C GLU A 546 21.03 3.13 2.32
N PHE A 547 22.05 2.94 3.18
CA PHE A 547 23.44 3.33 2.90
C PHE A 547 23.97 2.69 1.60
N LEU A 548 23.80 1.37 1.46
CA LEU A 548 24.17 0.62 0.25
C LEU A 548 23.30 1.02 -0.96
N PHE A 549 22.04 1.43 -0.76
CA PHE A 549 21.24 2.02 -1.84
C PHE A 549 21.81 3.38 -2.28
N GLN A 550 22.20 4.26 -1.36
CA GLN A 550 22.76 5.58 -1.69
C GLN A 550 24.06 5.42 -2.49
N GLN A 551 24.98 4.56 -2.04
CA GLN A 551 26.24 4.27 -2.74
C GLN A 551 26.00 3.78 -4.18
N LEU A 552 25.17 2.74 -4.36
CA LEU A 552 24.85 2.20 -5.68
C LEU A 552 24.11 3.21 -6.57
N ALA A 553 23.20 4.01 -5.99
CA ALA A 553 22.44 4.99 -6.73
C ALA A 553 23.30 6.18 -7.16
N ALA A 554 24.19 6.68 -6.30
CA ALA A 554 25.14 7.74 -6.63
C ALA A 554 26.06 7.33 -7.78
N GLN A 555 26.72 6.16 -7.68
CA GLN A 555 27.59 5.63 -8.73
C GLN A 555 26.85 5.48 -10.07
N ASN A 556 25.64 4.91 -10.08
CA ASN A 556 24.86 4.79 -11.31
C ASN A 556 24.42 6.16 -11.84
N VAL A 557 24.14 7.15 -10.99
CA VAL A 557 23.74 8.50 -11.41
C VAL A 557 24.93 9.29 -11.98
N GLU A 558 26.14 9.08 -11.47
CA GLU A 558 27.39 9.59 -12.04
C GLU A 558 27.56 9.09 -13.49
N THR A 559 27.69 7.78 -13.69
CA THR A 559 27.86 7.17 -15.03
C THR A 559 26.70 7.47 -15.99
N LEU A 560 25.46 7.56 -15.50
CA LEU A 560 24.33 7.97 -16.33
C LEU A 560 24.35 9.47 -16.69
N ASN A 561 24.88 10.34 -15.83
CA ASN A 561 25.02 11.76 -16.15
C ASN A 561 26.16 12.04 -17.12
N GLU A 562 27.26 11.28 -17.05
CA GLU A 562 28.36 11.29 -18.02
C GLU A 562 27.86 10.87 -19.41
N LEU A 563 27.22 9.69 -19.52
CA LEU A 563 26.63 9.20 -20.76
C LEU A 563 25.65 10.21 -21.38
N PHE A 564 24.88 10.92 -20.55
CA PHE A 564 23.91 11.93 -20.97
C PHE A 564 24.44 13.38 -20.90
N GLU A 565 25.75 13.60 -20.92
CA GLU A 565 26.32 14.94 -21.09
C GLU A 565 25.84 15.55 -22.43
N GLY A 566 25.58 16.86 -22.45
CA GLY A 566 24.95 17.56 -23.59
C GLY A 566 23.47 17.24 -23.84
N VAL A 567 22.96 16.08 -23.39
CA VAL A 567 21.58 15.62 -23.67
C VAL A 567 20.55 16.32 -22.77
N GLU A 568 19.54 16.96 -23.38
CA GLU A 568 18.42 17.58 -22.66
C GLU A 568 17.69 16.58 -21.75
N ARG A 569 17.32 17.02 -20.55
CA ARG A 569 16.74 16.18 -19.47
C ARG A 569 15.50 15.37 -19.90
N VAL A 570 14.73 15.85 -20.88
CA VAL A 570 13.56 15.13 -21.42
C VAL A 570 13.95 13.99 -22.37
N ASP A 571 15.09 14.10 -23.04
CA ASP A 571 15.59 13.17 -24.04
C ASP A 571 16.58 12.13 -23.51
N ARG A 572 16.98 12.24 -22.23
CA ARG A 572 17.71 11.22 -21.45
C ARG A 572 16.86 9.96 -21.21
N LYS A 573 16.63 9.19 -22.28
CA LYS A 573 15.67 8.08 -22.30
C LYS A 573 16.33 6.75 -21.95
N ILE A 574 15.76 6.05 -20.96
CA ILE A 574 16.24 4.74 -20.51
C ILE A 574 15.11 3.71 -20.68
N VAL A 575 15.39 2.58 -21.31
CA VAL A 575 14.46 1.44 -21.45
C VAL A 575 14.87 0.34 -20.48
N VAL A 576 13.92 -0.27 -19.78
CA VAL A 576 14.16 -1.35 -18.81
C VAL A 576 13.23 -2.55 -19.03
N THR A 577 13.77 -3.77 -18.89
CA THR A 577 12.97 -5.02 -18.82
C THR A 577 12.31 -5.25 -17.46
N CYS A 578 12.77 -4.55 -16.42
CA CYS A 578 12.39 -4.84 -15.03
C CYS A 578 11.60 -3.69 -14.39
N PRO A 579 10.37 -3.94 -13.91
CA PRO A 579 9.57 -2.96 -13.16
C PRO A 579 10.22 -2.42 -11.88
N HIS A 580 11.15 -3.16 -11.27
CA HIS A 580 11.93 -2.67 -10.13
C HIS A 580 12.92 -1.57 -10.57
N CYS A 581 13.60 -1.78 -11.70
CA CYS A 581 14.42 -0.74 -12.34
C CYS A 581 13.56 0.44 -12.80
N PHE A 582 12.40 0.18 -13.42
CA PHE A 582 11.45 1.21 -13.84
C PHE A 582 11.03 2.13 -12.69
N ASN A 583 10.64 1.54 -11.55
CA ASN A 583 10.22 2.30 -10.37
C ASN A 583 11.37 3.10 -9.76
N THR A 584 12.52 2.47 -9.52
CA THR A 584 13.62 3.10 -8.80
C THR A 584 14.36 4.13 -9.65
N LEU A 585 14.71 3.82 -10.91
CA LEU A 585 15.32 4.79 -11.81
C LEU A 585 14.35 5.93 -12.16
N GLY A 586 13.06 5.63 -12.37
CA GLY A 586 12.07 6.60 -12.81
C GLY A 586 11.44 7.48 -11.72
N ARG A 587 11.51 7.08 -10.44
CA ARG A 587 10.86 7.81 -9.33
C ARG A 587 11.72 8.06 -8.10
N GLU A 588 12.77 7.28 -7.88
CA GLU A 588 13.58 7.34 -6.66
C GLU A 588 14.96 7.93 -6.90
N TYR A 589 15.58 7.69 -8.05
CA TYR A 589 16.83 8.34 -8.46
C TYR A 589 16.76 9.88 -8.51
N PRO A 590 15.61 10.54 -8.79
CA PRO A 590 15.48 12.00 -8.61
C PRO A 590 15.69 12.50 -7.18
N GLN A 591 15.70 11.62 -6.17
CA GLN A 591 16.06 11.97 -4.79
C GLN A 591 17.57 12.16 -4.60
N VAL A 592 18.39 11.60 -5.51
CA VAL A 592 19.85 11.60 -5.54
C VAL A 592 20.38 12.21 -6.85
N GLY A 593 19.65 13.16 -7.42
CA GLY A 593 20.04 13.90 -8.64
C GLY A 593 19.74 13.22 -9.98
N GLY A 594 19.57 11.90 -10.03
CA GLY A 594 19.31 11.14 -11.26
C GLY A 594 17.97 11.48 -11.92
N ASN A 595 18.00 12.16 -13.08
CA ASN A 595 16.82 12.69 -13.76
C ASN A 595 16.70 12.14 -15.19
N PHE A 596 15.90 11.08 -15.37
CA PHE A 596 15.82 10.33 -16.61
C PHE A 596 14.38 10.03 -17.05
N THR A 597 14.14 9.98 -18.36
CA THR A 597 12.87 9.55 -18.95
C THR A 597 12.87 8.02 -19.08
N VAL A 598 12.53 7.33 -17.99
CA VAL A 598 12.53 5.86 -17.95
C VAL A 598 11.23 5.29 -18.53
N LEU A 599 11.34 4.25 -19.36
CA LEU A 599 10.25 3.51 -19.98
C LEU A 599 10.38 2.01 -19.69
N HIS A 600 9.27 1.35 -19.38
CA HIS A 600 9.24 -0.11 -19.37
C HIS A 600 9.26 -0.66 -20.81
N HIS A 601 9.91 -1.79 -21.06
CA HIS A 601 10.05 -2.34 -22.42
C HIS A 601 8.69 -2.56 -23.11
N THR A 602 7.67 -3.01 -22.37
CA THR A 602 6.31 -3.16 -22.90
C THR A 602 5.71 -1.84 -23.40
N GLN A 603 6.07 -0.69 -22.81
CA GLN A 603 5.57 0.62 -23.24
C GLN A 603 6.22 1.05 -24.56
N LEU A 604 7.53 0.84 -24.71
CA LEU A 604 8.22 1.12 -25.97
C LEU A 604 7.80 0.14 -27.08
N LEU A 605 7.78 -1.17 -26.80
CA LEU A 605 7.35 -2.18 -27.77
C LEU A 605 5.91 -1.95 -28.25
N ASN A 606 4.97 -1.60 -27.35
CA ASN A 606 3.61 -1.24 -27.74
C ASN A 606 3.59 -0.01 -28.67
N ARG A 607 4.40 1.01 -28.37
CA ARG A 607 4.56 2.14 -29.28
C ARG A 607 5.11 1.70 -30.64
N LEU A 608 6.12 0.85 -30.71
CA LEU A 608 6.73 0.40 -31.97
C LEU A 608 5.75 -0.43 -32.83
N VAL A 609 4.87 -1.21 -32.21
CA VAL A 609 3.75 -1.89 -32.90
C VAL A 609 2.72 -0.88 -33.42
N ARG A 610 2.30 0.09 -32.59
CA ARG A 610 1.35 1.15 -32.97
C ARG A 610 1.89 2.06 -34.09
N ASP A 611 3.19 2.36 -34.05
CA ASP A 611 3.95 3.13 -35.06
C ASP A 611 4.31 2.27 -36.29
N LYS A 612 3.92 0.99 -36.32
CA LYS A 612 4.16 -0.01 -37.39
C LYS A 612 5.63 -0.30 -37.71
N LYS A 613 6.55 0.01 -36.80
CA LYS A 613 7.95 -0.44 -36.84
C LYS A 613 8.09 -1.93 -36.50
N LEU A 614 7.14 -2.49 -35.77
CA LEU A 614 6.98 -3.93 -35.55
C LEU A 614 5.62 -4.36 -36.10
N ILE A 615 5.60 -5.46 -36.85
CA ILE A 615 4.38 -6.00 -37.48
C ILE A 615 4.18 -7.44 -37.00
N PRO A 616 3.35 -7.65 -35.95
CA PRO A 616 2.92 -8.98 -35.55
C PRO A 616 2.01 -9.61 -36.61
N VAL A 617 2.16 -10.92 -36.80
CA VAL A 617 1.28 -11.78 -37.59
C VAL A 617 0.55 -12.75 -36.65
N THR A 618 -0.77 -12.87 -36.82
CA THR A 618 -1.58 -13.81 -36.05
C THR A 618 -1.27 -15.25 -36.48
N PRO A 619 -0.99 -16.18 -35.54
CA PRO A 619 -0.87 -17.60 -35.83
C PRO A 619 -2.13 -18.18 -36.50
N ALA A 620 -1.95 -19.03 -37.51
CA ALA A 620 -3.05 -19.59 -38.30
C ALA A 620 -3.88 -20.67 -37.58
N ASP A 621 -3.41 -21.14 -36.42
CA ASP A 621 -4.01 -22.17 -35.56
C ASP A 621 -4.97 -21.60 -34.49
N GLY A 622 -5.12 -20.27 -34.42
CA GLY A 622 -5.98 -19.58 -33.46
C GLY A 622 -5.24 -18.95 -32.28
N GLY A 623 -3.92 -19.16 -32.16
CA GLY A 623 -3.08 -18.52 -31.16
C GLY A 623 -3.12 -19.15 -29.77
N MET A 624 -2.09 -18.85 -28.99
CA MET A 624 -1.86 -19.40 -27.64
C MET A 624 -2.88 -18.87 -26.63
N ASP A 625 -3.51 -19.76 -25.84
CA ASP A 625 -4.32 -19.38 -24.69
C ASP A 625 -3.41 -19.05 -23.50
N ILE A 626 -3.57 -17.85 -22.94
CA ILE A 626 -2.56 -17.27 -22.07
C ILE A 626 -3.17 -16.41 -20.96
N THR A 627 -2.54 -16.40 -19.79
CA THR A 627 -2.91 -15.49 -18.70
C THR A 627 -1.75 -14.58 -18.30
N TYR A 628 -2.04 -13.39 -17.77
CA TYR A 628 -1.02 -12.37 -17.48
C TYR A 628 -0.83 -12.14 -15.96
N HIS A 629 0.41 -12.30 -15.48
CA HIS A 629 0.78 -11.87 -14.13
C HIS A 629 1.18 -10.39 -14.11
N ASP A 630 0.29 -9.53 -13.61
CA ASP A 630 0.54 -8.10 -13.36
C ASP A 630 1.68 -7.87 -12.34
N PRO A 631 2.86 -7.36 -12.77
CA PRO A 631 3.96 -7.07 -11.85
C PRO A 631 3.58 -5.90 -10.94
N CYS A 632 3.73 -6.07 -9.63
CA CYS A 632 3.26 -5.08 -8.65
C CYS A 632 3.90 -3.69 -8.82
N TYR A 633 5.17 -3.61 -9.24
CA TYR A 633 5.85 -2.35 -9.52
C TYR A 633 5.44 -1.69 -10.84
N LEU A 634 4.96 -2.45 -11.83
CA LEU A 634 4.45 -1.92 -13.10
C LEU A 634 3.00 -1.41 -12.91
N GLY A 635 2.13 -2.29 -12.43
CA GLY A 635 0.72 -2.03 -12.23
C GLY A 635 0.42 -1.21 -10.97
N ARG A 636 0.61 -1.80 -9.78
CA ARG A 636 0.13 -1.17 -8.53
C ARG A 636 0.90 0.10 -8.15
N HIS A 637 2.22 0.15 -8.35
CA HIS A 637 3.01 1.37 -8.15
C HIS A 637 2.95 2.33 -9.34
N ASN A 638 3.28 1.88 -10.56
CA ASN A 638 3.42 2.76 -11.73
C ASN A 638 2.14 3.03 -12.55
N LYS A 639 1.05 2.29 -12.28
CA LYS A 639 -0.26 2.41 -12.96
C LYS A 639 -0.23 2.05 -14.45
N GLU A 640 0.81 1.36 -14.91
CA GLU A 640 0.85 0.75 -16.24
C GLU A 640 0.22 -0.65 -16.20
N TYR A 641 -0.86 -0.83 -16.96
CA TYR A 641 -1.61 -2.08 -17.08
C TYR A 641 -2.02 -2.40 -18.52
N ALA A 642 -1.93 -1.44 -19.44
CA ALA A 642 -2.50 -1.52 -20.78
C ALA A 642 -1.45 -2.00 -21.78
N ALA A 643 -0.24 -1.45 -21.76
CA ALA A 643 0.79 -1.79 -22.74
C ALA A 643 1.17 -3.30 -22.77
N PRO A 644 1.24 -4.03 -21.64
CA PRO A 644 1.46 -5.48 -21.67
C PRO A 644 0.28 -6.24 -22.32
N ARG A 645 -0.96 -5.85 -22.02
CA ARG A 645 -2.19 -6.51 -22.51
C ARG A 645 -2.41 -6.26 -24.00
N GLU A 646 -2.17 -5.04 -24.45
CA GLU A 646 -2.22 -4.67 -25.86
C GLU A 646 -1.18 -5.43 -26.69
N LEU A 647 0.02 -5.68 -26.15
CA LEU A 647 1.03 -6.50 -26.82
C LEU A 647 0.67 -7.99 -26.90
N ILE A 648 0.09 -8.57 -25.84
CA ILE A 648 -0.40 -9.96 -25.86
C ILE A 648 -1.53 -10.12 -26.90
N GLY A 649 -2.44 -9.15 -26.97
CA GLY A 649 -3.47 -9.13 -28.01
C GLY A 649 -2.91 -8.91 -29.42
N ALA A 650 -1.85 -8.10 -29.56
CA ALA A 650 -1.18 -7.85 -30.83
C ALA A 650 -0.42 -9.09 -31.34
N SER A 651 0.17 -9.90 -30.46
CA SER A 651 0.81 -11.17 -30.82
C SER A 651 -0.17 -12.30 -31.19
N GLY A 652 -1.48 -11.98 -31.34
CA GLY A 652 -2.52 -12.93 -31.70
C GLY A 652 -2.90 -13.93 -30.61
N ALA A 653 -2.46 -13.72 -29.36
CA ALA A 653 -2.73 -14.65 -28.25
C ALA A 653 -4.08 -14.36 -27.58
N LYS A 654 -4.75 -15.42 -27.10
CA LYS A 654 -6.04 -15.36 -26.41
C LYS A 654 -5.79 -15.08 -24.92
N LEU A 655 -5.87 -13.81 -24.52
CA LEU A 655 -5.69 -13.41 -23.12
C LEU A 655 -6.92 -13.74 -22.25
N THR A 656 -6.75 -14.66 -21.31
CA THR A 656 -7.72 -15.02 -20.26
C THR A 656 -7.22 -14.46 -18.92
N GLU A 657 -7.92 -13.47 -18.35
CA GLU A 657 -7.51 -12.82 -17.08
C GLU A 657 -7.79 -13.70 -15.85
N MET A 658 -6.79 -13.88 -14.98
CA MET A 658 -6.97 -14.51 -13.65
C MET A 658 -8.03 -13.76 -12.79
N PRO A 659 -8.75 -14.44 -11.88
CA PRO A 659 -9.74 -13.81 -11.00
C PRO A 659 -9.22 -12.59 -10.23
N ARG A 660 -7.97 -12.66 -9.74
CA ARG A 660 -7.23 -11.53 -9.16
C ARG A 660 -6.30 -10.95 -10.24
N HIS A 661 -6.68 -9.85 -10.90
CA HIS A 661 -5.86 -9.13 -11.90
C HIS A 661 -5.83 -7.61 -11.65
N ALA A 662 -4.97 -6.91 -12.40
CA ALA A 662 -4.76 -5.46 -12.35
C ALA A 662 -4.52 -4.93 -10.92
N ASP A 663 -5.32 -3.96 -10.45
CA ASP A 663 -5.19 -3.35 -9.12
C ASP A 663 -5.57 -4.30 -7.96
N ARG A 664 -6.11 -5.48 -8.27
CA ARG A 664 -6.41 -6.58 -7.35
C ARG A 664 -5.49 -7.80 -7.53
N GLY A 665 -4.57 -7.79 -8.49
CA GLY A 665 -3.69 -8.92 -8.78
C GLY A 665 -2.79 -9.29 -7.60
N LEU A 666 -2.61 -10.60 -7.32
CA LEU A 666 -1.76 -11.07 -6.22
C LEU A 666 -0.27 -10.89 -6.57
N CYS A 667 0.61 -10.80 -5.57
CA CYS A 667 2.05 -10.72 -5.77
C CYS A 667 2.65 -12.10 -6.10
N CYS A 668 3.75 -12.14 -6.86
CA CYS A 668 4.57 -13.34 -7.11
C CYS A 668 5.52 -13.72 -5.96
N GLY A 669 5.65 -12.90 -4.92
CA GLY A 669 6.52 -13.17 -3.76
C GLY A 669 7.84 -12.39 -3.73
N ALA A 670 8.53 -12.20 -4.85
CA ALA A 670 9.91 -11.64 -4.89
C ALA A 670 10.14 -10.26 -4.26
N GLY A 671 9.12 -9.40 -4.22
CA GLY A 671 9.25 -8.01 -3.74
C GLY A 671 9.68 -7.90 -2.27
N GLY A 672 10.06 -6.71 -1.82
CA GLY A 672 10.48 -6.52 -0.42
C GLY A 672 11.78 -7.24 -0.05
N ALA A 673 12.65 -7.52 -1.03
CA ALA A 673 13.82 -8.39 -0.95
C ALA A 673 13.55 -9.88 -0.64
N ARG A 674 12.28 -10.34 -0.68
CA ARG A 674 11.89 -11.75 -0.43
C ARG A 674 12.39 -12.74 -1.48
N MET A 675 12.89 -12.29 -2.63
CA MET A 675 13.65 -13.16 -3.57
C MET A 675 14.99 -13.65 -2.99
N TRP A 676 15.51 -12.99 -1.94
CA TRP A 676 16.82 -13.25 -1.34
C TRP A 676 16.72 -13.79 0.10
N MET A 677 15.53 -14.23 0.51
CA MET A 677 15.25 -14.77 1.85
C MET A 677 14.32 -15.96 1.70
N GLU A 678 14.61 -17.07 2.38
CA GLU A 678 13.79 -18.28 2.25
C GLU A 678 12.39 -18.15 2.88
N GLU A 679 11.49 -19.05 2.50
CA GLU A 679 10.05 -18.97 2.83
C GLU A 679 9.56 -20.15 3.67
N HIS A 680 9.90 -20.13 4.97
CA HIS A 680 9.62 -21.22 5.90
C HIS A 680 8.20 -21.22 6.52
N ILE A 681 7.47 -20.09 6.43
CA ILE A 681 6.22 -19.88 7.15
C ILE A 681 5.02 -19.89 6.18
N GLY A 682 4.13 -20.88 6.33
CA GLY A 682 2.91 -21.02 5.52
C GLY A 682 3.18 -21.35 4.03
N LYS A 683 2.11 -21.32 3.22
CA LYS A 683 2.18 -21.58 1.76
C LYS A 683 3.11 -20.55 1.09
N ARG A 684 3.90 -20.95 0.09
CA ARG A 684 4.74 -19.98 -0.64
C ARG A 684 3.86 -19.04 -1.49
N VAL A 685 4.21 -17.76 -1.53
CA VAL A 685 3.42 -16.72 -2.23
C VAL A 685 3.44 -16.91 -3.75
N ASN A 686 4.54 -17.43 -4.30
CA ASN A 686 4.63 -17.79 -5.71
C ASN A 686 3.73 -18.97 -6.07
N VAL A 687 3.71 -20.01 -5.24
CA VAL A 687 2.85 -21.21 -5.40
C VAL A 687 1.37 -20.81 -5.40
N GLU A 688 0.91 -20.04 -4.42
CA GLU A 688 -0.47 -19.51 -4.36
C GLU A 688 -0.88 -18.70 -5.60
N ARG A 689 0.05 -17.94 -6.21
CA ARG A 689 -0.25 -17.25 -7.48
C ARG A 689 -0.15 -18.17 -8.70
N THR A 690 0.73 -19.16 -8.68
CA THR A 690 0.95 -20.01 -9.84
C THR A 690 -0.17 -21.04 -10.01
N GLU A 691 -0.72 -21.53 -8.91
CA GLU A 691 -1.98 -22.28 -8.90
C GLU A 691 -3.10 -21.49 -9.60
N GLU A 692 -3.39 -20.26 -9.17
CA GLU A 692 -4.40 -19.41 -9.81
C GLU A 692 -4.13 -19.18 -11.32
N ALA A 693 -2.86 -19.14 -11.74
CA ALA A 693 -2.49 -18.96 -13.14
C ALA A 693 -2.68 -20.24 -13.97
N MET A 694 -2.23 -21.39 -13.49
CA MET A 694 -2.40 -22.69 -14.13
C MET A 694 -3.87 -23.12 -14.16
N ASP A 695 -4.64 -22.74 -13.13
CA ASP A 695 -6.10 -22.93 -13.07
C ASP A 695 -6.86 -21.96 -14.03
N THR A 696 -6.15 -21.05 -14.72
CA THR A 696 -6.72 -20.07 -15.68
C THR A 696 -6.31 -20.33 -17.14
N ALA A 697 -5.04 -20.65 -17.42
CA ALA A 697 -4.54 -20.89 -18.78
C ALA A 697 -3.26 -21.76 -18.81
N SER A 698 -2.97 -22.38 -19.96
CA SER A 698 -1.80 -23.25 -20.15
C SER A 698 -0.47 -22.50 -20.28
N THR A 699 -0.48 -21.21 -20.62
CA THR A 699 0.71 -20.35 -20.65
C THR A 699 0.54 -19.12 -19.76
N ILE A 700 1.63 -18.69 -19.13
CA ILE A 700 1.67 -17.55 -18.21
C ILE A 700 2.63 -16.49 -18.75
N ALA A 701 2.06 -15.37 -19.19
CA ALA A 701 2.80 -14.16 -19.56
C ALA A 701 3.20 -13.36 -18.32
N THR A 702 4.43 -12.86 -18.33
CA THR A 702 4.97 -11.93 -17.33
C THR A 702 5.54 -10.69 -18.00
N GLY A 703 5.76 -9.61 -17.23
CA GLY A 703 6.49 -8.43 -17.70
C GLY A 703 7.51 -7.98 -16.65
N CYS A 704 8.27 -8.93 -16.09
CA CYS A 704 9.23 -8.69 -15.02
C CYS A 704 10.13 -9.91 -14.80
N PRO A 705 11.46 -9.79 -14.87
CA PRO A 705 12.40 -10.87 -14.57
C PRO A 705 12.19 -11.56 -13.22
N PHE A 706 11.99 -10.80 -12.13
CA PHE A 706 11.75 -11.38 -10.81
C PHE A 706 10.42 -12.15 -10.75
N CYS A 707 9.36 -11.65 -11.41
CA CYS A 707 8.09 -12.38 -11.49
C CYS A 707 8.23 -13.64 -12.33
N ARG A 708 9.00 -13.59 -13.42
CA ARG A 708 9.31 -14.75 -14.26
C ARG A 708 9.94 -15.88 -13.44
N VAL A 709 11.04 -15.60 -12.72
CA VAL A 709 11.73 -16.59 -11.88
C VAL A 709 10.76 -17.21 -10.88
N MET A 710 10.13 -16.40 -10.03
CA MET A 710 9.22 -16.91 -8.99
C MET A 710 8.06 -17.74 -9.55
N ILE A 711 7.46 -17.34 -10.68
CA ILE A 711 6.35 -18.06 -11.30
C ILE A 711 6.84 -19.34 -12.00
N THR A 712 8.01 -19.36 -12.64
CA THR A 712 8.56 -20.62 -13.18
C THR A 712 8.88 -21.61 -12.06
N ASP A 713 9.50 -21.15 -10.96
CA ASP A 713 9.73 -21.98 -9.77
C ASP A 713 8.39 -22.45 -9.16
N GLY A 714 7.37 -21.60 -9.20
CA GLY A 714 6.01 -21.94 -8.80
C GLY A 714 5.35 -22.99 -9.72
N VAL A 715 5.64 -22.97 -11.03
CA VAL A 715 5.16 -24.01 -11.96
C VAL A 715 5.90 -25.32 -11.70
N ASP A 716 7.21 -25.26 -11.45
CA ASP A 716 8.02 -26.43 -11.09
C ASP A 716 7.48 -27.09 -9.80
N ASP A 717 7.17 -26.31 -8.76
CA ASP A 717 6.55 -26.75 -7.49
C ASP A 717 5.11 -27.29 -7.70
N VAL A 718 4.24 -26.57 -8.43
CA VAL A 718 2.81 -26.91 -8.61
C VAL A 718 2.62 -28.10 -9.54
N ALA A 719 3.37 -28.20 -10.64
CA ALA A 719 3.29 -29.33 -11.56
C ALA A 719 3.75 -30.64 -10.89
N ALA A 720 4.81 -30.58 -10.09
CA ALA A 720 5.32 -31.73 -9.35
C ALA A 720 4.36 -32.18 -8.23
N SER A 721 3.76 -31.24 -7.50
CA SER A 721 2.85 -31.55 -6.37
C SER A 721 1.44 -31.97 -6.81
N ARG A 722 0.91 -31.41 -7.91
CA ARG A 722 -0.40 -31.79 -8.47
C ARG A 722 -0.33 -32.91 -9.53
N ASN A 723 0.87 -33.33 -9.95
CA ASN A 723 1.12 -34.26 -11.07
C ASN A 723 0.37 -33.84 -12.35
N VAL A 724 0.63 -32.61 -12.81
CA VAL A 724 0.08 -32.02 -14.04
C VAL A 724 1.22 -31.54 -14.96
N GLU A 725 0.90 -31.23 -16.21
CA GLU A 725 1.88 -30.65 -17.13
C GLU A 725 2.33 -29.25 -16.69
N LYS A 726 3.56 -28.88 -17.04
CA LYS A 726 4.13 -27.56 -16.71
C LYS A 726 3.61 -26.50 -17.67
N ALA A 727 2.96 -25.48 -17.14
CA ALA A 727 2.60 -24.29 -17.90
C ALA A 727 3.86 -23.56 -18.39
N GLU A 728 3.86 -23.05 -19.63
CA GLU A 728 5.00 -22.27 -20.11
C GLU A 728 5.01 -20.88 -19.44
N VAL A 729 6.20 -20.35 -19.12
CA VAL A 729 6.35 -19.04 -18.48
C VAL A 729 7.23 -18.13 -19.32
N LEU A 730 6.59 -17.15 -19.97
CA LEU A 730 7.19 -16.25 -20.95
C LEU A 730 7.17 -14.79 -20.49
N ASP A 731 8.01 -13.96 -21.10
CA ASP A 731 7.84 -12.51 -21.05
C ASP A 731 7.06 -12.03 -22.29
N VAL A 732 6.27 -10.95 -22.15
CA VAL A 732 5.55 -10.31 -23.26
C VAL A 732 6.45 -9.98 -24.46
N ALA A 733 7.74 -9.69 -24.25
CA ALA A 733 8.70 -9.52 -25.34
C ALA A 733 8.90 -10.79 -26.19
N GLN A 734 8.93 -11.97 -25.59
CA GLN A 734 9.11 -13.22 -26.32
C GLN A 734 7.87 -13.61 -27.12
N LEU A 735 6.67 -13.36 -26.57
CA LEU A 735 5.41 -13.55 -27.29
C LEU A 735 5.36 -12.67 -28.53
N LEU A 736 5.70 -11.39 -28.37
CA LEU A 736 5.75 -10.43 -29.48
C LEU A 736 6.76 -10.86 -30.55
N LEU A 737 7.96 -11.29 -30.15
CA LEU A 737 9.01 -11.73 -31.07
C LEU A 737 8.66 -13.04 -31.79
N GLY A 738 8.01 -13.99 -31.11
CA GLY A 738 7.49 -15.22 -31.73
C GLY A 738 6.40 -14.95 -32.77
N SER A 739 5.66 -13.85 -32.61
CA SER A 739 4.64 -13.39 -33.56
C SER A 739 5.14 -12.44 -34.66
N LEU A 740 6.43 -12.09 -34.73
CA LEU A 740 6.91 -11.04 -35.64
C LEU A 740 7.04 -11.54 -37.10
N ASP A 741 6.56 -10.76 -38.08
CA ASP A 741 6.93 -10.98 -39.48
C ASP A 741 8.42 -10.65 -39.70
N LYS A 742 9.25 -11.70 -39.79
CA LYS A 742 10.69 -11.58 -40.04
C LYS A 742 11.05 -11.44 -41.53
N THR A 743 10.09 -11.49 -42.46
CA THR A 743 10.39 -11.46 -43.91
C THR A 743 10.76 -10.07 -44.44
N ALA A 744 10.33 -9.01 -43.74
CA ALA A 744 10.62 -7.61 -44.08
C ALA A 744 11.72 -6.97 -43.23
N VAL A 745 12.34 -7.74 -42.31
CA VAL A 745 13.28 -7.23 -41.30
C VAL A 745 14.72 -7.56 -41.68
N LEU A 746 15.57 -6.52 -41.79
CA LEU A 746 17.02 -6.67 -41.85
C LEU A 746 17.61 -6.27 -40.49
N LEU A 747 18.21 -7.24 -39.79
CA LEU A 747 18.97 -6.98 -38.57
C LEU A 747 20.37 -6.43 -38.94
N PRO A 748 21.01 -5.60 -38.08
CA PRO A 748 22.37 -5.13 -38.30
C PRO A 748 23.38 -6.28 -38.31
N GLU A 749 24.33 -6.28 -39.26
CA GLU A 749 25.41 -7.28 -39.28
C GLU A 749 26.29 -7.15 -38.03
N LYS A 750 26.57 -8.28 -37.36
CA LYS A 750 27.41 -8.33 -36.16
C LYS A 750 28.84 -7.83 -36.45
N GLY A 751 29.29 -6.82 -35.71
CA GLY A 751 30.55 -6.11 -35.95
C GLY A 751 30.40 -4.77 -36.69
N THR A 752 29.19 -4.38 -37.12
CA THR A 752 28.94 -3.07 -37.75
C THR A 752 29.22 -1.92 -36.78
N ALA A 753 28.84 -2.04 -35.51
CA ALA A 753 29.06 -0.99 -34.52
C ALA A 753 30.55 -0.83 -34.20
N ALA A 754 31.30 -1.92 -34.10
CA ALA A 754 32.76 -1.89 -33.94
C ALA A 754 33.43 -1.20 -35.15
N ARG A 755 33.02 -1.50 -36.38
CA ARG A 755 33.52 -0.82 -37.59
C ARG A 755 33.13 0.66 -37.64
N GLU A 756 31.91 1.02 -37.21
CA GLU A 756 31.49 2.42 -37.04
C GLU A 756 32.19 3.12 -35.86
N ALA A 757 32.72 2.38 -34.89
CA ALA A 757 33.56 2.90 -33.81
C ALA A 757 34.96 3.22 -34.34
N GLU A 758 35.60 2.29 -35.05
CA GLU A 758 36.87 2.50 -35.75
C GLU A 758 36.77 3.68 -36.74
N GLU A 759 35.69 3.76 -37.54
CA GLU A 759 35.49 4.87 -38.48
C GLU A 759 35.20 6.21 -37.77
N ARG A 760 34.62 6.20 -36.56
CA ARG A 760 34.45 7.41 -35.73
C ARG A 760 35.76 7.82 -35.06
N ALA A 761 36.52 6.89 -34.50
CA ALA A 761 37.84 7.14 -33.93
C ALA A 761 38.78 7.74 -34.98
N ALA A 762 38.85 7.14 -36.17
CA ALA A 762 39.63 7.67 -37.29
C ALA A 762 39.18 9.07 -37.75
N LYS A 763 37.88 9.40 -37.66
CA LYS A 763 37.38 10.76 -37.94
C LYS A 763 37.72 11.76 -36.83
N VAL A 764 37.72 11.33 -35.57
CA VAL A 764 38.14 12.16 -34.43
C VAL A 764 39.64 12.45 -34.54
N GLU A 765 40.48 11.44 -34.75
CA GLU A 765 41.92 11.58 -35.00
C GLU A 765 42.20 12.49 -36.20
N ALA A 766 41.50 12.30 -37.32
CA ALA A 766 41.63 13.16 -38.51
C ALA A 766 41.06 14.59 -38.33
N SER A 767 40.38 14.88 -37.21
CA SER A 767 39.87 16.21 -36.85
C SER A 767 40.68 16.90 -35.75
N ALA A 768 41.63 16.21 -35.12
CA ALA A 768 42.51 16.78 -34.11
C ALA A 768 43.41 17.86 -34.74
N PRO A 769 43.47 19.09 -34.18
CA PRO A 769 44.39 20.12 -34.66
C PRO A 769 45.84 19.67 -34.50
N VAL A 770 46.66 19.84 -35.54
CA VAL A 770 48.11 19.63 -35.43
C VAL A 770 48.70 20.72 -34.54
N GLU A 771 49.31 20.31 -33.43
CA GLU A 771 49.89 21.21 -32.43
C GLU A 771 51.19 21.84 -32.99
N GLU A 772 51.16 23.13 -33.34
CA GLU A 772 52.37 23.86 -33.72
C GLU A 772 53.22 24.14 -32.47
N ALA A 773 54.53 23.86 -32.56
CA ALA A 773 55.46 23.99 -31.45
C ALA A 773 55.64 25.45 -30.99
N PRO A 774 55.80 25.70 -29.67
CA PRO A 774 55.84 27.05 -29.12
C PRO A 774 57.13 27.81 -29.51
N ALA A 775 56.97 29.05 -29.95
CA ALA A 775 58.04 30.02 -30.11
C ALA A 775 58.24 30.84 -28.82
N GLU A 776 59.48 31.22 -28.52
CA GLU A 776 59.86 31.93 -27.28
C GLU A 776 59.34 33.38 -27.25
N THR A 777 58.92 33.84 -26.06
CA THR A 777 58.54 35.24 -25.81
C THR A 777 59.51 35.90 -24.82
N GLU A 778 60.30 36.87 -25.28
CA GLU A 778 60.95 37.83 -24.38
C GLU A 778 59.93 38.82 -23.78
N SER A 779 60.33 39.53 -22.72
CA SER A 779 59.44 40.40 -21.91
C SER A 779 60.06 41.79 -21.68
N LEU A 780 59.21 42.79 -21.37
CA LEU A 780 59.46 44.12 -20.74
C LEU A 780 58.14 44.95 -20.92
N ALA A 781 57.60 45.76 -20.00
CA ALA A 781 57.89 46.05 -18.60
C ALA A 781 56.63 46.62 -17.84
N GLU A 782 56.76 46.81 -16.52
CA GLU A 782 55.74 47.23 -15.50
C GLU A 782 55.50 48.78 -15.39
N PRO A 783 54.71 49.37 -14.43
CA PRO A 783 53.85 48.79 -13.35
C PRO A 783 52.44 49.42 -13.06
N ALA A 784 51.64 48.66 -12.28
CA ALA A 784 50.66 48.96 -11.18
C ALA A 784 50.27 50.42 -10.77
N PRO A 785 49.04 50.70 -10.22
CA PRO A 785 48.51 50.08 -8.97
C PRO A 785 46.97 49.79 -8.86
N LYS A 786 46.55 49.35 -7.66
CA LYS A 786 45.23 48.81 -7.22
C LYS A 786 44.16 49.93 -6.94
N ALA A 787 42.87 49.71 -6.59
CA ALA A 787 42.14 48.55 -6.00
C ALA A 787 40.58 48.63 -6.15
N GLU A 788 39.87 47.70 -5.47
CA GLU A 788 38.46 47.73 -4.97
C GLU A 788 37.23 47.26 -5.81
N ALA A 789 36.73 46.07 -5.42
CA ALA A 789 35.38 45.75 -4.88
C ALA A 789 34.03 46.10 -5.59
N ALA A 790 33.30 45.01 -5.92
CA ALA A 790 31.91 44.67 -5.52
C ALA A 790 30.63 45.26 -6.21
N THR A 791 29.78 44.31 -6.65
CA THR A 791 28.29 44.29 -6.66
C THR A 791 27.44 45.27 -7.49
N ALA A 792 26.93 44.76 -8.62
CA ALA A 792 25.53 44.72 -9.09
C ALA A 792 24.55 45.91 -8.89
N THR A 793 23.91 46.37 -9.98
CA THR A 793 22.43 46.56 -10.06
C THR A 793 21.89 46.58 -11.50
N GLU A 794 20.56 46.60 -11.65
CA GLU A 794 19.81 46.58 -12.92
C GLU A 794 20.03 47.80 -13.84
N THR A 795 19.75 47.64 -15.15
CA THR A 795 19.25 48.73 -16.01
C THR A 795 18.05 48.27 -16.86
N LYS A 796 17.22 49.22 -17.30
CA LYS A 796 15.88 48.99 -17.92
C LYS A 796 15.81 49.55 -19.38
N PRO A 797 14.73 49.29 -20.15
CA PRO A 797 14.84 48.95 -21.58
C PRO A 797 14.46 50.08 -22.55
N VAL A 798 14.56 49.79 -23.86
CA VAL A 798 14.07 50.64 -24.95
C VAL A 798 13.18 49.84 -25.92
N THR A 799 12.24 50.52 -26.59
CA THR A 799 11.21 50.04 -27.52
C THR A 799 11.74 49.67 -28.92
N GLY A 800 11.05 48.91 -29.78
CA GLY A 800 9.72 48.27 -29.69
C GLY A 800 8.93 48.31 -31.03
N LEU A 801 7.90 47.47 -31.21
CA LEU A 801 6.89 47.40 -32.31
C LEU A 801 5.92 46.23 -31.98
N GLY A 802 4.59 46.22 -32.20
CA GLY A 802 3.59 47.24 -32.57
C GLY A 802 2.22 46.57 -32.89
N ILE A 803 1.09 47.32 -32.78
CA ILE A 803 -0.30 46.96 -33.22
C ILE A 803 -1.05 45.89 -32.36
N ALA A 804 -2.34 46.00 -31.96
CA ALA A 804 -3.27 47.15 -31.79
C ALA A 804 -4.55 46.78 -30.98
N GLY A 805 -5.21 47.80 -30.36
CA GLY A 805 -6.63 47.77 -29.91
C GLY A 805 -6.94 47.20 -28.50
N GLY A 806 -7.89 47.74 -27.70
CA GLY A 806 -8.68 48.97 -27.88
C GLY A 806 -9.64 49.30 -26.70
N ALA A 807 -9.41 50.45 -26.03
CA ALA A 807 -10.33 51.30 -25.25
C ALA A 807 -11.48 50.74 -24.36
N LYS A 808 -11.41 50.96 -23.03
CA LYS A 808 -12.24 51.97 -22.30
C LYS A 808 -11.95 52.08 -20.77
N ARG A 809 -12.20 53.28 -20.23
CA ARG A 809 -12.28 53.71 -18.80
C ARG A 809 -13.21 54.97 -18.77
N PRO A 810 -13.79 55.46 -17.64
CA PRO A 810 -12.99 56.10 -16.57
C PRO A 810 -13.57 56.18 -15.12
N GLY A 811 -12.68 56.47 -14.15
CA GLY A 811 -12.93 57.39 -13.01
C GLY A 811 -13.27 56.80 -11.61
N ALA A 812 -13.17 57.56 -10.51
CA ALA A 812 -12.38 58.79 -10.22
C ALA A 812 -12.45 59.21 -8.71
N LYS A 813 -11.41 59.92 -8.19
CA LYS A 813 -11.33 60.67 -6.88
C LYS A 813 -11.28 59.80 -5.60
N LYS A 814 -10.74 60.22 -4.44
CA LYS A 814 -10.04 61.46 -3.95
C LYS A 814 -9.05 61.02 -2.81
N ALA A 815 -7.76 61.38 -2.82
CA ALA A 815 -7.08 62.51 -2.14
C ALA A 815 -6.66 62.32 -0.64
N ALA A 816 -5.50 62.87 -0.26
CA ALA A 816 -4.83 62.82 1.07
C ALA A 816 -4.90 64.21 1.80
N PRO A 817 -4.05 64.66 2.80
CA PRO A 817 -2.59 64.53 2.96
C PRO A 817 -2.10 64.18 4.40
N ALA A 818 -0.98 64.75 4.90
CA ALA A 818 -0.14 64.19 5.98
C ALA A 818 0.56 65.20 6.93
N SER A 819 1.42 64.68 7.84
CA SER A 819 2.55 65.30 8.58
C SER A 819 2.34 65.96 9.97
N ALA A 820 3.44 66.04 10.75
CA ALA A 820 3.54 66.33 12.21
C ALA A 820 3.91 67.81 12.52
N PRO A 821 4.08 68.26 13.80
CA PRO A 821 5.27 67.96 14.64
C PRO A 821 5.01 67.86 16.19
N ALA A 822 6.06 67.97 17.00
CA ALA A 822 6.11 67.84 18.49
C ALA A 822 5.94 69.22 19.23
N ALA A 823 6.10 69.42 20.56
CA ALA A 823 6.66 68.61 21.68
C ALA A 823 6.14 69.10 23.08
N ASP A 824 6.41 68.34 24.15
CA ASP A 824 6.59 68.71 25.60
C ASP A 824 6.49 67.43 26.48
N GLY A 825 7.13 67.24 27.66
CA GLY A 825 8.25 67.94 28.31
C GLY A 825 8.32 67.73 29.85
N GLU A 826 9.29 66.97 30.39
CA GLU A 826 10.02 67.16 31.70
C GLU A 826 11.00 65.99 32.10
N LYS A 827 11.68 66.08 33.27
CA LYS A 827 12.91 65.36 33.72
C LYS A 827 12.88 65.13 35.28
N PRO A 828 13.96 64.74 36.03
CA PRO A 828 15.33 64.21 35.73
C PRO A 828 15.58 62.76 36.29
N SER A 829 16.56 61.93 35.92
CA SER A 829 18.03 62.00 35.67
C SER A 829 18.96 61.88 36.92
N ALA A 830 19.72 60.77 37.01
CA ALA A 830 21.07 60.69 37.61
C ALA A 830 21.86 59.45 37.07
N THR A 831 23.19 59.54 36.94
CA THR A 831 24.07 58.54 36.27
C THR A 831 25.50 58.54 36.81
N ALA A 832 26.24 57.42 36.74
CA ALA A 832 27.69 57.36 36.98
C ALA A 832 28.42 56.23 36.22
N ALA A 833 29.69 56.45 35.87
CA ALA A 833 30.64 55.54 35.18
C ALA A 833 32.10 56.12 35.33
N PRO A 834 33.14 55.68 34.56
CA PRO A 834 33.89 54.42 34.63
C PRO A 834 35.43 54.62 34.82
N ALA A 835 36.26 53.56 34.96
CA ALA A 835 37.72 53.66 34.81
C ALA A 835 38.49 52.36 34.44
N LYS A 836 39.65 52.58 33.77
CA LYS A 836 40.79 51.74 33.30
C LYS A 836 41.25 50.59 34.24
N GLY A 837 42.01 49.57 33.84
CA GLY A 837 42.79 49.18 32.62
C GLY A 837 43.81 48.05 33.03
N LEU A 838 44.73 47.43 32.27
CA LEU A 838 45.24 47.39 30.86
C LEU A 838 45.76 45.91 30.62
N GLY A 839 46.43 45.42 29.56
CA GLY A 839 46.89 45.90 28.24
C GLY A 839 48.23 45.24 27.78
N LEU A 840 48.42 44.98 26.47
CA LEU A 840 49.63 44.42 25.77
C LEU A 840 49.95 42.91 26.01
N ALA A 841 50.52 42.12 25.06
CA ALA A 841 50.64 42.22 23.58
C ALA A 841 51.06 40.87 22.91
N ALA A 842 50.67 40.67 21.64
CA ALA A 842 51.26 39.89 20.53
C ALA A 842 51.98 38.51 20.72
N GLY A 843 51.76 37.54 19.81
CA GLY A 843 52.72 36.42 19.61
C GLY A 843 52.22 35.16 18.85
N ALA A 844 52.67 34.97 17.60
CA ALA A 844 52.26 33.94 16.63
C ALA A 844 52.58 32.43 16.91
N LYS A 845 51.88 31.56 16.14
CA LYS A 845 52.29 30.24 15.55
C LYS A 845 52.25 28.91 16.37
N ARG A 846 51.95 27.82 15.63
CA ARG A 846 52.29 26.38 15.84
C ARG A 846 53.82 26.20 16.12
N PRO A 847 54.34 25.08 16.70
CA PRO A 847 53.79 23.71 16.77
C PRO A 847 53.80 23.16 18.24
N GLY A 848 53.92 21.86 18.60
CA GLY A 848 54.27 20.64 17.85
C GLY A 848 54.11 19.31 18.60
N ALA A 849 55.01 18.35 18.34
CA ALA A 849 54.87 16.92 18.64
C ALA A 849 55.97 16.29 19.54
N LYS A 850 55.57 15.29 20.34
CA LYS A 850 56.30 14.06 20.78
C LYS A 850 57.55 14.12 21.70
N LYS A 851 57.42 13.38 22.81
CA LYS A 851 58.46 12.74 23.68
C LYS A 851 59.32 13.71 24.53
N SER A 852 59.88 13.32 25.68
CA SER A 852 60.16 11.98 26.23
C SER A 852 59.90 11.81 27.75
N ALA A 853 60.00 10.57 28.24
CA ALA A 853 60.16 10.16 29.65
C ALA A 853 61.64 10.41 30.13
N PRO A 854 62.14 9.99 31.34
CA PRO A 854 61.54 9.11 32.37
C PRO A 854 61.83 9.40 33.88
N ALA A 855 61.21 8.59 34.78
CA ALA A 855 61.67 8.14 36.14
C ALA A 855 61.98 9.20 37.25
N ALA A 856 61.97 8.94 38.57
CA ALA A 856 61.47 7.85 39.46
C ALA A 856 60.76 8.55 40.67
N GLU A 857 60.31 8.01 41.83
CA GLU A 857 60.64 6.88 42.75
C GLU A 857 59.32 6.47 43.47
N ALA A 858 58.98 5.21 43.75
CA ALA A 858 59.54 4.18 44.65
C ALA A 858 59.19 4.30 46.15
N SER A 859 58.43 3.32 46.68
CA SER A 859 58.68 2.68 47.99
C SER A 859 57.95 1.32 48.07
N SER A 860 58.54 0.32 48.72
CA SER A 860 57.99 -1.04 48.83
C SER A 860 58.70 -1.89 49.89
N THR A 861 57.96 -2.68 50.67
CA THR A 861 58.44 -3.75 51.57
C THR A 861 57.31 -4.77 51.80
N ALA A 862 57.51 -6.08 52.02
CA ALA A 862 58.63 -7.02 51.81
C ALA A 862 58.01 -8.45 51.86
N ALA A 863 58.25 -9.39 50.94
CA ALA A 863 59.46 -10.25 50.74
C ALA A 863 59.64 -11.33 51.84
N PRO A 864 60.37 -12.47 51.63
CA PRO A 864 61.30 -12.83 50.54
C PRO A 864 60.68 -13.63 49.36
N GLU A 865 61.44 -14.52 48.70
CA GLU A 865 61.08 -15.27 47.47
C GLU A 865 61.34 -16.80 47.53
N ALA A 866 60.71 -17.55 46.63
CA ALA A 866 61.26 -18.78 46.00
C ALA A 866 60.90 -18.83 44.51
N LYS A 867 61.75 -19.46 43.68
CA LYS A 867 61.73 -19.53 42.20
C LYS A 867 62.43 -20.82 41.73
N PRO A 868 62.35 -21.21 40.44
CA PRO A 868 61.24 -21.08 39.49
C PRO A 868 60.99 -22.38 38.69
N GLU A 869 59.85 -22.52 38.00
CA GLU A 869 59.77 -23.35 36.78
C GLU A 869 58.70 -22.80 35.82
N ALA A 870 58.75 -23.19 34.53
CA ALA A 870 58.03 -22.52 33.46
C ALA A 870 56.62 -23.09 33.21
N ALA A 871 55.61 -22.22 33.20
CA ALA A 871 54.24 -22.53 32.76
C ALA A 871 53.60 -21.33 32.05
N ALA A 872 52.69 -21.58 31.11
CA ALA A 872 52.02 -20.55 30.32
C ALA A 872 50.85 -19.87 31.09
N LYS A 873 50.45 -18.68 30.63
CA LYS A 873 49.16 -18.09 30.99
C LYS A 873 48.06 -18.56 30.02
N PRO A 874 46.86 -18.91 30.49
CA PRO A 874 45.72 -19.23 29.63
C PRO A 874 44.89 -17.99 29.28
N GLU A 875 44.19 -18.07 28.15
CA GLU A 875 43.00 -17.27 27.83
C GLU A 875 41.74 -17.96 28.41
N PRO A 876 40.64 -17.22 28.68
CA PRO A 876 39.34 -17.85 28.91
C PRO A 876 38.74 -18.36 27.59
N GLU A 877 38.03 -19.49 27.65
CA GLU A 877 37.72 -20.31 26.47
C GLU A 877 36.48 -19.85 25.67
N VAL A 878 36.53 -20.06 24.35
CA VAL A 878 35.34 -20.28 23.51
C VAL A 878 35.40 -21.71 22.98
N LYS A 879 34.63 -22.63 23.58
CA LYS A 879 34.64 -24.05 23.19
C LYS A 879 33.78 -24.32 21.95
N GLY A 880 34.42 -24.40 20.78
CA GLY A 880 33.84 -25.06 19.61
C GLY A 880 33.96 -26.59 19.69
N LEU A 881 33.06 -27.31 19.00
CA LEU A 881 33.18 -28.75 18.74
C LEU A 881 33.42 -28.98 17.24
N GLY A 882 34.66 -29.29 16.87
CA GLY A 882 35.03 -29.70 15.52
C GLY A 882 35.03 -31.22 15.37
N ILE A 883 34.58 -31.72 14.21
CA ILE A 883 34.78 -33.12 13.78
C ILE A 883 35.55 -33.11 12.44
N ALA A 884 36.41 -34.11 12.25
CA ALA A 884 37.44 -34.13 11.22
C ALA A 884 36.89 -34.34 9.78
N ALA A 885 37.76 -34.07 8.80
CA ALA A 885 37.46 -34.24 7.38
C ALA A 885 37.21 -35.71 6.99
N GLY A 886 36.18 -35.97 6.17
CA GLY A 886 35.96 -37.32 5.61
C GLY A 886 34.59 -37.66 5.02
N ALA A 887 34.03 -36.87 4.10
CA ALA A 887 32.85 -37.29 3.31
C ALA A 887 32.82 -36.67 1.90
N LYS A 888 32.13 -37.34 0.96
CA LYS A 888 32.09 -36.99 -0.48
C LYS A 888 31.02 -35.94 -0.80
N ARG A 889 31.32 -35.01 -1.71
CA ARG A 889 30.31 -34.32 -2.53
C ARG A 889 29.69 -35.30 -3.55
N PRO A 890 28.36 -35.38 -3.70
CA PRO A 890 27.73 -35.82 -4.93
C PRO A 890 27.63 -34.65 -5.94
N GLY A 891 27.37 -34.94 -7.22
CA GLY A 891 26.76 -33.96 -8.13
C GLY A 891 27.69 -32.99 -8.89
N ALA A 892 28.88 -33.39 -9.33
CA ALA A 892 29.61 -32.65 -10.37
C ALA A 892 30.34 -33.59 -11.34
N LYS A 893 29.95 -33.57 -12.63
CA LYS A 893 30.72 -34.12 -13.74
C LYS A 893 30.91 -33.04 -14.80
N LYS A 894 32.17 -32.85 -15.23
CA LYS A 894 32.55 -31.93 -16.31
C LYS A 894 32.41 -32.64 -17.66
N ALA A 895 32.27 -31.86 -18.74
CA ALA A 895 32.02 -32.36 -20.10
C ALA A 895 33.19 -33.19 -20.69
N ALA A 896 32.86 -33.92 -21.75
CA ALA A 896 33.77 -34.46 -22.75
C ALA A 896 33.19 -34.18 -24.15
N GLU A 897 34.05 -34.04 -25.15
CA GLU A 897 33.73 -33.52 -26.49
C GLU A 897 33.61 -34.64 -27.58
N PRO A 898 33.28 -34.35 -28.86
CA PRO A 898 32.18 -35.02 -29.53
C PRO A 898 32.55 -36.14 -30.51
N VAL A 899 31.60 -37.04 -30.78
CA VAL A 899 31.59 -37.98 -31.93
C VAL A 899 30.15 -38.17 -32.44
N SER A 900 30.01 -38.36 -33.75
CA SER A 900 28.80 -38.71 -34.52
C SER A 900 29.26 -39.43 -35.81
N PRO A 901 28.45 -40.21 -36.58
CA PRO A 901 26.99 -40.44 -36.50
C PRO A 901 26.53 -41.92 -36.63
N ASN A 902 25.22 -42.10 -36.87
CA ASN A 902 24.51 -43.21 -37.56
C ASN A 902 24.15 -44.56 -36.90
N GLU A 903 22.91 -44.98 -37.24
CA GLU A 903 22.38 -46.34 -37.51
C GLU A 903 22.23 -47.40 -36.38
N GLY A 904 21.07 -48.10 -36.38
CA GLY A 904 20.83 -49.33 -35.60
C GLY A 904 19.37 -49.54 -35.13
N GLU A 905 18.55 -50.25 -35.91
CA GLU A 905 17.15 -50.58 -35.58
C GLU A 905 16.93 -52.11 -35.35
N ALA A 906 16.17 -52.47 -34.31
CA ALA A 906 15.39 -53.72 -34.17
C ALA A 906 14.44 -53.56 -32.95
N THR A 907 13.11 -53.47 -33.09
CA THR A 907 12.11 -54.57 -33.29
C THR A 907 12.16 -55.67 -32.22
N VAL A 908 11.06 -56.30 -31.78
CA VAL A 908 9.68 -56.48 -32.29
C VAL A 908 8.72 -56.20 -31.09
N THR A 909 7.44 -55.79 -31.16
CA THR A 909 6.26 -56.55 -31.65
C THR A 909 4.94 -55.74 -31.52
N GLN A 910 3.91 -56.12 -32.29
CA GLN A 910 2.46 -55.81 -32.17
C GLN A 910 1.69 -57.15 -32.49
N PRO A 911 0.36 -57.30 -32.71
CA PRO A 911 -0.78 -56.36 -32.97
C PRO A 911 -2.06 -56.77 -32.15
N PRO A 912 -3.34 -56.52 -32.53
CA PRO A 912 -3.93 -55.73 -33.64
C PRO A 912 -5.07 -54.74 -33.28
N ASN A 913 -5.51 -54.00 -34.31
CA ASN A 913 -6.50 -52.90 -34.29
C ASN A 913 -7.94 -53.33 -34.59
N ALA A 914 -8.90 -52.44 -34.33
CA ALA A 914 -10.03 -52.06 -35.21
C ALA A 914 -10.84 -50.90 -34.57
N ASP A 915 -11.50 -49.96 -35.27
CA ASP A 915 -11.27 -49.35 -36.60
C ASP A 915 -12.11 -48.03 -36.66
N PRO A 916 -11.68 -46.90 -37.24
CA PRO A 916 -12.40 -45.62 -37.12
C PRO A 916 -13.00 -45.10 -38.44
N ASP A 917 -14.33 -45.11 -38.59
CA ASP A 917 -15.01 -44.32 -39.64
C ASP A 917 -16.53 -44.13 -39.40
N GLN A 918 -16.97 -42.93 -38.98
CA GLN A 918 -18.27 -42.30 -39.27
C GLN A 918 -18.18 -40.79 -39.01
N ALA A 919 -18.78 -39.96 -39.87
CA ALA A 919 -18.63 -38.51 -39.85
C ALA A 919 -19.98 -37.77 -39.71
N GLU A 920 -19.95 -36.65 -38.95
CA GLU A 920 -20.64 -35.35 -39.19
C GLU A 920 -22.19 -35.31 -39.45
N PRO A 921 -22.88 -34.16 -39.25
CA PRO A 921 -22.56 -32.99 -38.42
C PRO A 921 -23.72 -32.49 -37.52
N GLY A 922 -23.41 -31.55 -36.61
CA GLY A 922 -24.29 -30.40 -36.35
C GLY A 922 -25.10 -30.38 -35.05
N GLY A 923 -25.11 -29.20 -34.42
CA GLY A 923 -25.92 -28.86 -33.25
C GLY A 923 -25.47 -27.50 -32.69
N LYS A 924 -26.39 -26.54 -32.51
CA LYS A 924 -26.04 -25.19 -32.02
C LYS A 924 -25.90 -25.16 -30.50
N ALA A 925 -25.09 -24.22 -30.01
CA ALA A 925 -25.07 -23.83 -28.61
C ALA A 925 -26.36 -23.09 -28.20
N ASP A 926 -26.68 -23.14 -26.92
CA ASP A 926 -27.50 -22.14 -26.22
C ASP A 926 -26.84 -21.77 -24.89
N THR A 927 -27.19 -20.61 -24.34
CA THR A 927 -26.38 -19.88 -23.33
C THR A 927 -27.05 -19.73 -21.97
N ALA A 928 -26.23 -19.69 -20.91
CA ALA A 928 -26.56 -19.22 -19.55
C ALA A 928 -27.57 -20.13 -18.79
N ASP A 929 -27.51 -20.29 -17.47
CA ASP A 929 -27.45 -19.19 -16.49
C ASP A 929 -26.64 -19.52 -15.21
N SER A 930 -26.51 -18.53 -14.32
CA SER A 930 -25.86 -18.67 -13.01
C SER A 930 -26.81 -19.18 -11.93
N ASP A 931 -26.46 -20.31 -11.30
CA ASP A 931 -26.39 -20.42 -9.83
C ASP A 931 -25.86 -21.80 -9.42
N ARG A 932 -24.75 -21.86 -8.67
CA ARG A 932 -24.26 -23.11 -8.05
C ARG A 932 -24.52 -23.10 -6.55
N GLY A 933 -25.79 -23.32 -6.19
CA GLY A 933 -26.11 -23.90 -4.90
C GLY A 933 -25.47 -25.29 -4.76
N LEU A 934 -24.94 -25.60 -3.58
CA LEU A 934 -24.28 -26.88 -3.30
C LEU A 934 -25.29 -27.88 -2.73
N ASP A 935 -26.01 -28.57 -3.61
CA ASP A 935 -26.80 -29.74 -3.23
C ASP A 935 -25.90 -30.98 -3.11
N ALA A 936 -25.75 -31.50 -1.89
CA ALA A 936 -24.98 -32.70 -1.62
C ALA A 936 -25.77 -33.98 -1.96
N LYS A 937 -25.06 -35.01 -2.44
CA LYS A 937 -25.54 -36.41 -2.43
C LYS A 937 -24.51 -37.30 -1.72
N PRO A 938 -24.95 -38.38 -1.05
CA PRO A 938 -24.14 -39.09 -0.07
C PRO A 938 -23.22 -40.15 -0.67
N GLU A 939 -22.07 -40.35 -0.04
CA GLU A 939 -21.22 -41.53 -0.21
C GLU A 939 -21.61 -42.67 0.78
N PRO A 940 -21.24 -43.94 0.50
CA PRO A 940 -21.86 -45.11 1.15
C PRO A 940 -21.21 -45.56 2.46
N GLU A 941 -21.91 -46.45 3.19
CA GLU A 941 -21.37 -47.16 4.36
C GLU A 941 -20.11 -47.98 4.03
N VAL A 942 -19.15 -48.02 4.97
CA VAL A 942 -18.20 -49.14 5.11
C VAL A 942 -18.26 -49.66 6.55
N LYS A 943 -18.42 -50.98 6.70
CA LYS A 943 -18.51 -51.68 8.00
C LYS A 943 -17.24 -52.47 8.29
N GLY A 944 -16.79 -52.51 9.55
CA GLY A 944 -15.98 -53.62 10.05
C GLY A 944 -15.08 -53.34 11.25
N LEU A 945 -15.01 -54.31 12.18
CA LEU A 945 -14.03 -54.47 13.28
C LEU A 945 -14.04 -53.40 14.41
N GLY A 946 -14.20 -53.71 15.70
CA GLY A 946 -14.74 -54.93 16.35
C GLY A 946 -14.07 -55.30 17.69
N ILE A 947 -14.83 -55.23 18.81
CA ILE A 947 -14.55 -55.86 20.14
C ILE A 947 -13.39 -55.18 20.94
N ALA A 948 -13.38 -54.97 22.28
CA ALA A 948 -14.20 -55.42 23.44
C ALA A 948 -14.47 -54.29 24.49
N PRO A 949 -15.32 -54.50 25.54
CA PRO A 949 -15.70 -53.45 26.52
C PRO A 949 -15.31 -53.68 28.02
N GLY A 950 -15.18 -52.60 28.79
CA GLY A 950 -15.11 -52.58 30.28
C GLY A 950 -14.20 -51.47 30.86
N ALA A 951 -14.38 -50.93 32.09
CA ALA A 951 -15.43 -51.13 33.10
C ALA A 951 -15.52 -50.00 34.18
N ARG A 952 -16.74 -49.78 34.71
CA ARG A 952 -17.17 -49.30 36.07
C ARG A 952 -16.57 -48.05 36.78
N ARG A 953 -17.48 -47.23 37.34
CA ARG A 953 -17.28 -46.19 38.40
C ARG A 953 -17.08 -46.78 39.81
N PRO A 954 -16.47 -46.04 40.76
CA PRO A 954 -17.20 -45.30 41.84
C PRO A 954 -16.74 -43.82 41.95
N GLY A 955 -17.26 -42.86 42.75
CA GLY A 955 -18.25 -42.78 43.84
C GLY A 955 -17.62 -42.23 45.17
N ALA A 956 -18.21 -41.40 46.05
CA ALA A 956 -19.46 -40.58 46.06
C ALA A 956 -19.57 -39.66 47.34
N LYS A 957 -20.48 -38.65 47.33
CA LYS A 957 -21.00 -37.82 48.48
C LYS A 957 -20.00 -36.77 49.08
N LYS A 958 -20.37 -35.67 49.77
CA LYS A 958 -21.59 -35.09 50.44
C LYS A 958 -21.69 -33.57 50.08
N ALA A 959 -22.69 -32.74 50.44
CA ALA A 959 -24.15 -32.83 50.74
C ALA A 959 -24.72 -31.37 50.87
N ALA A 960 -26.05 -31.18 50.82
CA ALA A 960 -26.73 -29.85 50.84
C ALA A 960 -27.76 -29.69 51.99
N PRO A 961 -28.36 -28.49 52.17
CA PRO A 961 -29.81 -28.29 51.93
C PRO A 961 -30.10 -27.03 51.06
N ALA A 962 -31.09 -26.94 50.15
CA ALA A 962 -32.55 -27.25 50.15
C ALA A 962 -33.42 -26.11 50.74
N ALA A 963 -34.61 -25.72 50.24
CA ALA A 963 -35.52 -26.23 49.17
C ALA A 963 -36.22 -25.03 48.43
N GLN A 964 -37.18 -25.10 47.48
CA GLN A 964 -38.34 -25.98 47.22
C GLN A 964 -38.65 -26.18 45.71
N GLN A 965 -39.70 -26.96 45.36
CA GLN A 965 -40.01 -27.47 44.00
C GLN A 965 -41.44 -27.14 43.48
N PRO A 966 -41.68 -27.26 42.15
CA PRO A 966 -43.01 -27.31 41.51
C PRO A 966 -43.50 -28.74 41.16
N PRO A 967 -44.76 -28.93 40.72
CA PRO A 967 -45.26 -30.15 40.06
C PRO A 967 -45.54 -29.97 38.54
N ALA A 968 -45.94 -31.06 37.85
CA ALA A 968 -46.01 -31.15 36.38
C ALA A 968 -47.38 -31.61 35.80
N ALA A 969 -47.46 -31.76 34.47
CA ALA A 969 -48.68 -31.96 33.67
C ALA A 969 -49.14 -33.41 33.47
N PRO A 970 -50.33 -33.62 32.86
CA PRO A 970 -50.51 -34.72 31.89
C PRO A 970 -51.26 -34.34 30.57
N LYS A 971 -51.35 -35.34 29.67
CA LYS A 971 -52.05 -35.44 28.36
C LYS A 971 -52.79 -36.82 28.35
N PRO A 972 -53.54 -37.28 27.31
CA PRO A 972 -54.20 -36.65 26.15
C PRO A 972 -55.69 -37.13 25.95
N ALA A 973 -56.41 -36.67 24.90
CA ALA A 973 -57.49 -37.40 24.17
C ALA A 973 -58.06 -36.53 23.01
N ALA A 974 -58.93 -37.08 22.14
CA ALA A 974 -59.52 -36.39 20.97
C ALA A 974 -60.94 -36.90 20.60
N ALA A 975 -61.75 -36.08 19.89
CA ALA A 975 -62.91 -36.50 19.09
C ALA A 975 -63.43 -35.37 18.13
N GLN A 976 -64.06 -35.77 17.03
CA GLN A 976 -64.92 -34.98 16.11
C GLN A 976 -66.41 -35.15 16.54
N PRO A 977 -67.42 -34.36 16.07
CA PRO A 977 -67.85 -34.28 14.65
C PRO A 977 -68.49 -32.93 14.18
N GLU A 978 -69.01 -32.93 12.95
CA GLU A 978 -69.88 -31.90 12.33
C GLU A 978 -71.38 -32.09 12.70
N PRO A 979 -72.31 -31.18 12.31
CA PRO A 979 -73.02 -31.38 11.02
C PRO A 979 -73.37 -30.08 10.22
N GLU A 980 -74.08 -30.25 9.11
CA GLU A 980 -74.28 -29.29 7.98
C GLU A 980 -75.53 -28.39 8.05
N SER A 981 -75.62 -27.38 7.15
CA SER A 981 -76.62 -27.28 6.03
C SER A 981 -77.26 -25.90 5.73
N ASN A 982 -77.63 -25.70 4.44
CA ASN A 982 -78.44 -24.61 3.81
C ASN A 982 -77.78 -23.22 3.71
N GLY A 983 -77.94 -22.39 2.66
CA GLY A 983 -78.69 -22.41 1.36
C GLY A 983 -78.92 -20.94 0.91
N GLU A 984 -79.04 -20.48 -0.34
CA GLU A 984 -79.20 -21.07 -1.70
C GLU A 984 -78.74 -20.06 -2.82
N SER A 985 -78.70 -20.49 -4.09
CA SER A 985 -78.89 -19.70 -5.35
C SER A 985 -77.85 -18.62 -5.78
N SER A 986 -77.51 -18.40 -7.07
CA SER A 986 -77.98 -18.95 -8.36
C SER A 986 -76.91 -18.86 -9.50
N ALA A 987 -77.12 -19.55 -10.64
CA ALA A 987 -76.26 -19.60 -11.85
C ALA A 987 -76.48 -18.40 -12.82
N ALA A 988 -75.85 -18.18 -14.00
CA ALA A 988 -74.90 -18.89 -14.89
C ALA A 988 -74.05 -17.82 -15.68
N ALA A 989 -73.38 -17.95 -16.86
CA ALA A 989 -73.20 -18.95 -17.93
C ALA A 989 -71.91 -18.64 -18.78
N GLU A 990 -71.69 -19.31 -19.92
CA GLU A 990 -70.60 -19.12 -20.91
C GLU A 990 -71.12 -18.64 -22.31
N PRO A 991 -70.28 -18.46 -23.38
CA PRO A 991 -69.79 -19.60 -24.19
C PRO A 991 -68.40 -19.49 -24.89
N SER A 992 -67.74 -20.65 -25.03
CA SER A 992 -66.79 -21.15 -26.06
C SER A 992 -66.14 -20.23 -27.14
N GLY A 993 -64.84 -20.46 -27.39
CA GLY A 993 -64.10 -20.11 -28.62
C GLY A 993 -62.68 -20.73 -28.62
N ALA A 994 -62.07 -20.97 -29.78
CA ALA A 994 -60.79 -21.70 -29.91
C ALA A 994 -59.76 -21.02 -30.84
N ASP A 995 -58.55 -21.60 -30.83
CA ASP A 995 -57.43 -21.50 -31.79
C ASP A 995 -56.50 -20.26 -31.83
N ASP A 996 -55.20 -20.61 -31.75
CA ASP A 996 -53.98 -20.02 -32.34
C ASP A 996 -53.40 -18.61 -32.04
N ALA A 997 -52.06 -18.62 -32.11
CA ALA A 997 -51.10 -17.57 -32.47
C ALA A 997 -50.65 -16.45 -31.48
N ASP A 998 -49.32 -16.44 -31.29
CA ASP A 998 -48.38 -15.32 -31.12
C ASP A 998 -48.37 -14.37 -29.90
N LYS A 999 -47.13 -13.94 -29.57
CA LYS A 999 -46.80 -12.98 -28.50
C LYS A 999 -46.69 -11.54 -29.05
N PRO A 1000 -47.38 -10.53 -28.49
CA PRO A 1000 -47.07 -9.13 -28.74
C PRO A 1000 -45.99 -8.58 -27.77
N ALA A 1001 -45.12 -7.70 -28.26
CA ALA A 1001 -44.11 -7.00 -27.47
C ALA A 1001 -44.62 -5.64 -26.91
N PRO A 1002 -44.07 -5.12 -25.80
CA PRO A 1002 -44.45 -3.82 -25.25
C PRO A 1002 -43.96 -2.62 -26.10
N PRO A 1003 -44.63 -1.46 -26.03
CA PRO A 1003 -44.46 -0.35 -27.00
C PRO A 1003 -43.26 0.60 -26.72
N PRO A 1004 -42.80 1.38 -27.73
CA PRO A 1004 -41.57 2.17 -27.66
C PRO A 1004 -41.76 3.60 -27.12
N VAL A 1005 -40.69 4.13 -26.53
CA VAL A 1005 -40.63 5.50 -25.98
C VAL A 1005 -40.02 6.49 -27.01
N LYS A 1006 -40.79 7.53 -27.38
CA LYS A 1006 -40.25 8.76 -28.00
C LYS A 1006 -39.60 9.61 -26.89
N GLY A 1007 -38.46 10.28 -27.06
CA GLY A 1007 -37.55 10.32 -28.21
C GLY A 1007 -36.78 11.64 -28.24
N LEU A 1008 -35.47 11.61 -28.49
CA LEU A 1008 -34.63 12.80 -28.70
C LEU A 1008 -33.77 12.59 -29.96
N GLY A 1009 -33.96 13.45 -30.96
CA GLY A 1009 -33.36 13.27 -32.29
C GLY A 1009 -31.95 13.85 -32.40
N ILE A 1010 -30.97 13.01 -32.74
CA ILE A 1010 -29.66 13.41 -33.25
C ILE A 1010 -29.41 12.60 -34.54
N ALA A 1011 -28.87 13.25 -35.57
CA ALA A 1011 -28.72 12.66 -36.90
C ALA A 1011 -27.62 11.58 -36.96
N LYS A 1012 -27.79 10.59 -37.85
CA LYS A 1012 -26.75 9.60 -38.18
C LYS A 1012 -25.55 10.32 -38.84
N GLY A 1013 -24.35 10.20 -38.26
CA GLY A 1013 -23.11 10.65 -38.91
C GLY A 1013 -21.91 10.95 -38.01
N ALA A 1014 -22.11 11.21 -36.71
CA ALA A 1014 -21.02 11.59 -35.81
C ALA A 1014 -20.31 10.39 -35.14
N ARG A 1015 -18.98 10.36 -35.16
CA ARG A 1015 -18.16 9.46 -34.32
C ARG A 1015 -18.24 9.90 -32.85
N PRO A 1016 -18.37 8.98 -31.88
CA PRO A 1016 -18.21 9.32 -30.46
C PRO A 1016 -16.73 9.61 -30.15
N PRO A 1017 -16.39 10.65 -29.37
CA PRO A 1017 -15.04 10.88 -28.88
C PRO A 1017 -14.67 9.86 -27.80
N GLY A 1018 -13.40 9.48 -27.74
CA GLY A 1018 -12.88 8.53 -26.74
C GLY A 1018 -12.95 9.05 -25.31
N LYS A 1019 -13.07 8.12 -24.35
CA LYS A 1019 -12.94 8.44 -22.92
C LYS A 1019 -11.50 8.89 -22.59
N ARG A 1020 -11.38 9.82 -21.65
CA ARG A 1020 -10.18 10.10 -20.86
C ARG A 1020 -10.37 9.50 -19.46
#